data_AF-A0A5C7GKH4-F1
#
_entry.id   AF-A0A5C7GKH4-F1
#
_cell.length_a   1.000
_cell.length_b   1.000
_cell.length_c   1.000
_cell.angle_alpha   90.00
_cell.angle_beta   90.00
_cell.angle_gamma   90.00
#
_symmetry.space_group_name_H-M   'P 1'
#
loop_
_entity.id
_entity.type
_entity.pdbx_description
1 polymer ?
#
loop_
_entity_poly.entity_id
_entity_poly.type
_entity_poly.pdbx_seq_one_letter_code
_entity_poly.pdbx_strand_id
1 'polypeptide(L)'
;MKTKFSGILTLILAFVVQFSFAQEKTISGTVSDETGLPLPGTTVLVKGTSSGTSSDFDGKYSIRANQGDVLVFSFVGYTSAEVTVGASNTLNVTMKEDATSLEEVVVVAYGTQTKQSIVGSVGVVSDAVIETQQVTSPLRAIQGAVPGVNLLTAGGQPGNNPVIRIRGFGSLNASQDPLIVVDGAAFNGNLNTISQDQIESISVLKDASSTALYGSRGANGVILITTKKGYKDSAPKITFRSQIGISNPTVGLHDLVEPEDYLKLNWEAIKNTNQYENGQTASVAAQNATNQLIDYVGYNPFSVSNPIDANGNLVPGANLLWNTDWEDVLLRDDVLRVNHNVSLSGGDSKSTYFMSLDYLNEDGPVIRSGFERISSRLNLESQVTDWLKVGLRTSFSRSNSGNPDQTSGTVQQVISYIYGVSSIFPIYVRDANGALIRDSAGELIYDIGDGYIPGQPVNSVRNAFGGENVLASINLGEENRKRTNFLGNAFAEIKIFDGLTFRTNFSYENYLFDSFSFNDDRVGFAAGINGRVTRDRDITTTVNAVQTLNYVNTFGNHTIGADLITEAYTFEYDELRAQGTGFLPGVTVLDGRTVPEDVAGNLSKERLNSYLGRVSYNYNQKYYAEFSGRRDGSSRFSQDTRWGNFFAAGASWVVSEESFLRDSNTLSYLKFKGSYGELGNNRGIGYFPYQSVFGLGWNNEGNTGVLLSGVADPLISWEKTASTNVGADFELFNGALSGSVEWFNKKSIDLIYDKPLPSSTGVSEIRTNVGSIKNFGWEASLQSTIFNTDEFTWTAGLNFSLIKNEIVELTQDEFINGSKLWKVGNSIYDFYIRDWAGVDPADGRGMWFLDVEDANGDVIDKVTTKSYDEATRYQNGTSIPDIFGGFTTFLKYKQFDLNILTNFSFGAKLLDTDYSGLINQFENPGASIHPDNANRWQNPGDITNVPLLLASNNDHAARSSRFLVDNDYIRLKSLTFGYNFPSNALSRYGISKLRLFLQADNILTWQSHKGIDPEQAFNGLTNNRSPLSRTITSGVIFEF
;
A
#
# COMPACT_ATOMS: atom_id res chain seq x y z
N MET A 1 66.99 -26.90 -41.77
CA MET A 1 65.81 -27.20 -40.94
C MET A 1 65.91 -28.64 -40.44
N LYS A 2 66.21 -28.84 -39.15
CA LYS A 2 65.91 -30.05 -38.36
C LYS A 2 66.17 -29.69 -36.89
N THR A 3 65.17 -29.98 -36.07
CA THR A 3 64.78 -29.28 -34.86
C THR A 3 65.43 -29.85 -33.61
N LYS A 4 65.97 -28.96 -32.76
CA LYS A 4 66.43 -29.25 -31.39
C LYS A 4 65.21 -29.41 -30.48
N PHE A 5 64.64 -30.62 -30.45
CA PHE A 5 63.44 -30.95 -29.66
C PHE A 5 63.77 -31.58 -28.29
N SER A 6 65.05 -31.79 -27.93
CA SER A 6 65.43 -32.47 -26.67
C SER A 6 65.75 -31.55 -25.49
N GLY A 7 65.81 -30.22 -25.68
CA GLY A 7 66.08 -29.26 -24.60
C GLY A 7 64.84 -28.75 -23.87
N ILE A 8 63.67 -28.76 -24.53
CA ILE A 8 62.42 -28.21 -23.97
C ILE A 8 61.65 -29.27 -23.16
N LEU A 9 61.79 -30.56 -23.50
CA LEU A 9 61.18 -31.63 -22.69
C LEU A 9 61.84 -31.80 -21.32
N THR A 10 63.14 -31.53 -21.18
CA THR A 10 63.84 -31.67 -19.89
C THR A 10 63.49 -30.54 -18.91
N LEU A 11 63.19 -29.33 -19.41
CA LEU A 11 62.70 -28.22 -18.57
C LEU A 11 61.22 -28.40 -18.19
N ILE A 12 60.40 -29.03 -19.04
CA ILE A 12 59.01 -29.36 -18.70
C ILE A 12 58.94 -30.56 -17.73
N LEU A 13 59.87 -31.52 -17.80
CA LEU A 13 59.94 -32.63 -16.83
C LEU A 13 60.47 -32.18 -15.45
N ALA A 14 61.33 -31.15 -15.40
CA ALA A 14 61.84 -30.59 -14.15
C ALA A 14 60.79 -29.74 -13.39
N PHE A 15 59.82 -29.15 -14.10
CA PHE A 15 58.70 -28.43 -13.47
C PHE A 15 57.56 -29.35 -12.99
N VAL A 16 57.53 -30.63 -13.38
CA VAL A 16 56.46 -31.58 -13.02
C VAL A 16 56.81 -32.43 -11.77
N VAL A 17 58.04 -32.35 -11.24
CA VAL A 17 58.50 -33.22 -10.13
C VAL A 17 58.68 -32.47 -8.79
N GLN A 18 58.26 -31.21 -8.69
CA GLN A 18 58.11 -30.53 -7.39
C GLN A 18 56.64 -30.49 -6.93
N PHE A 19 55.98 -31.65 -6.91
CA PHE A 19 54.90 -31.86 -5.94
C PHE A 19 55.56 -32.35 -4.65
N SER A 20 55.84 -31.40 -3.76
CA SER A 20 55.98 -31.73 -2.35
C SER A 20 54.72 -32.46 -1.91
N PHE A 21 54.84 -33.74 -1.57
CA PHE A 21 53.85 -34.39 -0.71
C PHE A 21 53.87 -33.61 0.60
N ALA A 22 52.87 -32.75 0.81
CA ALA A 22 52.58 -32.28 2.14
C ALA A 22 52.20 -33.54 2.95
N GLN A 23 52.95 -33.82 4.01
CA GLN A 23 52.64 -34.94 4.88
C GLN A 23 51.34 -34.60 5.61
N GLU A 24 50.28 -35.30 5.22
CA GLU A 24 48.97 -35.23 5.87
C GLU A 24 49.17 -35.64 7.34
N LYS A 25 48.94 -34.71 8.26
CA LYS A 25 49.12 -34.94 9.69
C LYS A 25 47.78 -34.82 10.41
N THR A 26 47.64 -35.61 11.48
CA THR A 26 46.46 -35.55 12.33
C THR A 26 46.63 -34.38 13.30
N ILE A 27 45.80 -33.35 13.12
CA ILE A 27 45.67 -32.22 14.03
C ILE A 27 44.60 -32.55 15.05
N SER A 28 44.90 -32.30 16.32
CA SER A 28 43.95 -32.47 17.43
C SER A 28 43.92 -31.22 18.29
N GLY A 29 42.83 -30.98 19.01
CA GLY A 29 42.76 -29.83 19.91
C GLY A 29 41.39 -29.70 20.55
N THR A 30 41.22 -28.67 21.37
CA THR A 30 39.95 -28.35 22.02
C THR A 30 39.40 -27.03 21.50
N VAL A 31 38.09 -26.99 21.25
CA VAL A 31 37.33 -25.78 20.98
C VAL A 31 36.61 -25.34 22.25
N SER A 32 36.77 -24.08 22.66
CA SER A 32 36.11 -23.50 23.82
C SER A 32 35.54 -22.11 23.52
N ASP A 33 34.68 -21.60 24.38
CA ASP A 33 34.26 -20.19 24.37
C ASP A 33 35.29 -19.28 25.08
N GLU A 34 35.04 -17.97 25.12
CA GLU A 34 35.87 -16.96 25.81
C GLU A 34 35.91 -17.14 27.34
N THR A 35 34.94 -17.85 27.92
CA THR A 35 34.91 -18.19 29.36
C THR A 35 35.69 -19.45 29.71
N GLY A 36 36.17 -20.18 28.69
CA GLY A 36 36.90 -21.43 28.82
C GLY A 36 36.03 -22.68 28.89
N LEU A 37 34.72 -22.57 28.64
CA LEU A 37 33.81 -23.71 28.55
C LEU A 37 33.99 -24.43 27.20
N PRO A 38 34.07 -25.78 27.18
CA PRO A 38 34.22 -26.53 25.95
C PRO A 38 32.96 -26.42 25.07
N LEU A 39 33.15 -26.33 23.75
CA LEU A 39 32.07 -26.25 22.76
C LEU A 39 31.90 -27.59 22.05
N PRO A 40 30.92 -28.43 22.46
CA PRO A 40 30.67 -29.73 21.85
C PRO A 40 29.85 -29.60 20.57
N GLY A 41 30.26 -30.28 19.49
CA GLY A 41 29.58 -30.23 18.20
C GLY A 41 30.02 -29.09 17.25
N THR A 42 31.10 -28.37 17.57
CA THR A 42 31.76 -27.44 16.64
C THR A 42 32.20 -28.17 15.39
N THR A 43 31.78 -27.69 14.23
CA THR A 43 32.22 -28.20 12.93
C THR A 43 33.61 -27.65 12.63
N VAL A 44 34.57 -28.52 12.32
CA VAL A 44 35.94 -28.18 11.94
C VAL A 44 36.17 -28.67 10.51
N LEU A 45 36.47 -27.76 9.59
CA LEU A 45 36.60 -28.07 8.16
C LEU A 45 37.93 -27.55 7.61
N VAL A 46 38.60 -28.30 6.74
CA VAL A 46 39.73 -27.78 5.96
C VAL A 46 39.18 -26.88 4.84
N LYS A 47 39.51 -25.59 4.88
CA LYS A 47 39.02 -24.54 3.97
C LYS A 47 39.23 -24.93 2.50
N GLY A 48 38.16 -24.90 1.71
CA GLY A 48 38.18 -25.27 0.29
C GLY A 48 38.06 -26.77 0.00
N THR A 49 37.81 -27.61 1.02
CA THR A 49 37.59 -29.06 0.86
C THR A 49 36.31 -29.51 1.57
N SER A 50 35.88 -30.76 1.33
CA SER A 50 34.82 -31.42 2.10
C SER A 50 35.35 -32.23 3.30
N SER A 51 36.65 -32.11 3.62
CA SER A 51 37.27 -32.82 4.74
C SER A 51 36.98 -32.07 6.04
N GLY A 52 36.19 -32.68 6.92
CA GLY A 52 35.77 -32.08 8.18
C GLY A 52 35.47 -33.10 9.27
N THR A 53 35.42 -32.62 10.52
CA THR A 53 35.08 -33.37 11.72
C THR A 53 34.23 -32.49 12.65
N SER A 54 33.68 -33.06 13.72
CA SER A 54 33.00 -32.30 14.78
C SER A 54 33.70 -32.51 16.12
N SER A 55 33.66 -31.52 17.01
CA SER A 55 34.15 -31.68 18.38
C SER A 55 33.24 -32.58 19.24
N ASP A 56 33.83 -33.28 20.21
CA ASP A 56 33.13 -34.14 21.19
C ASP A 56 32.61 -33.36 22.42
N PHE A 57 32.07 -34.07 23.43
CA PHE A 57 31.51 -33.48 24.65
C PHE A 57 32.51 -32.66 25.49
N ASP A 58 33.82 -32.92 25.36
CA ASP A 58 34.87 -32.15 26.01
C ASP A 58 35.41 -31.02 25.11
N GLY A 59 34.75 -30.76 23.97
CA GLY A 59 35.19 -29.82 22.95
C GLY A 59 36.38 -30.31 22.12
N LYS A 60 36.80 -31.57 22.24
CA LYS A 60 37.99 -32.09 21.54
C LYS A 60 37.66 -32.50 20.11
N TYR A 61 38.54 -32.21 19.17
CA TYR A 61 38.41 -32.61 17.77
C TYR A 61 39.70 -33.25 17.26
N SER A 62 39.60 -34.03 16.17
CA SER A 62 40.74 -34.56 15.45
C SER A 62 40.46 -34.62 13.95
N ILE A 63 41.34 -33.99 13.14
CA ILE A 63 41.18 -33.85 11.69
C ILE A 63 42.52 -34.03 10.97
N ARG A 64 42.49 -34.59 9.76
CA ARG A 64 43.67 -34.67 8.89
C ARG A 64 43.80 -33.41 8.05
N ALA A 65 44.92 -32.72 8.17
CA ALA A 65 45.23 -31.50 7.43
C ALA A 65 46.75 -31.36 7.22
N ASN A 66 47.15 -30.61 6.20
CA ASN A 66 48.54 -30.30 5.93
C ASN A 66 48.99 -29.04 6.65
N GLN A 67 50.30 -28.92 6.90
CA GLN A 67 50.86 -27.66 7.37
C GLN A 67 50.66 -26.57 6.29
N GLY A 68 50.04 -25.45 6.68
CA GLY A 68 49.63 -24.37 5.77
C GLY A 68 48.15 -24.40 5.37
N ASP A 69 47.43 -25.50 5.61
CA ASP A 69 45.98 -25.55 5.42
C ASP A 69 45.28 -24.66 6.46
N VAL A 70 44.13 -24.10 6.12
CA VAL A 70 43.31 -23.29 7.04
C VAL A 70 42.15 -24.15 7.54
N LEU A 71 42.03 -24.28 8.87
CA LEU A 71 40.87 -24.90 9.50
C LEU A 71 39.82 -23.84 9.81
N VAL A 72 38.59 -24.07 9.38
CA VAL A 72 37.41 -23.25 9.66
C VAL A 72 36.60 -23.93 10.75
N PHE A 73 36.38 -23.23 11.86
CA PHE A 73 35.59 -23.66 13.00
C PHE A 73 34.27 -22.91 12.97
N SER A 74 33.15 -23.63 12.91
CA SER A 74 31.82 -23.05 12.96
C SER A 74 30.98 -23.72 14.04
N PHE A 75 30.30 -22.90 14.82
CA PHE A 75 29.39 -23.33 15.88
C PHE A 75 28.23 -22.33 15.94
N VAL A 76 27.01 -22.84 16.12
CA VAL A 76 25.81 -22.01 16.10
C VAL A 76 25.85 -21.03 17.28
N GLY A 77 25.63 -19.74 17.00
CA GLY A 77 25.71 -18.67 18.02
C GLY A 77 27.12 -18.12 18.26
N TYR A 78 28.12 -18.51 17.45
CA TYR A 78 29.50 -18.02 17.55
C TYR A 78 30.04 -17.59 16.17
N THR A 79 30.86 -16.55 16.14
CA THR A 79 31.56 -16.13 14.93
C THR A 79 32.54 -17.21 14.47
N SER A 80 32.52 -17.53 13.17
CA SER A 80 33.39 -18.57 12.62
C SER A 80 34.86 -18.18 12.78
N ALA A 81 35.68 -19.11 13.30
CA ALA A 81 37.11 -18.88 13.50
C ALA A 81 37.91 -19.59 12.40
N GLU A 82 38.87 -18.88 11.80
CA GLU A 82 39.80 -19.46 10.82
C GLU A 82 41.20 -19.52 11.41
N VAL A 83 41.82 -20.71 11.41
CA VAL A 83 43.14 -20.92 12.00
C VAL A 83 44.02 -21.74 11.09
N THR A 84 45.18 -21.18 10.70
CA THR A 84 46.16 -21.87 9.86
C THR A 84 46.91 -22.95 10.64
N VAL A 85 47.01 -24.14 10.05
CA VAL A 85 47.74 -25.28 10.62
C VAL A 85 49.25 -25.00 10.60
N GLY A 86 49.82 -24.73 11.78
CA GLY A 86 51.25 -24.52 11.98
C GLY A 86 52.06 -25.83 12.08
N ALA A 87 53.28 -25.76 12.64
CA ALA A 87 54.14 -26.93 12.82
C ALA A 87 53.61 -27.93 13.89
N SER A 88 52.87 -27.43 14.89
CA SER A 88 52.27 -28.23 15.97
C SER A 88 51.18 -29.19 15.47
N ASN A 89 51.02 -30.34 16.14
CA ASN A 89 49.88 -31.26 15.93
C ASN A 89 48.71 -30.96 16.88
N THR A 90 48.91 -30.03 17.82
CA THR A 90 47.88 -29.56 18.75
C THR A 90 47.47 -28.14 18.40
N LEU A 91 46.17 -27.90 18.23
CA LEU A 91 45.61 -26.59 17.90
C LEU A 91 44.31 -26.34 18.67
N ASN A 92 44.39 -25.59 19.77
CA ASN A 92 43.22 -25.18 20.54
C ASN A 92 42.65 -23.88 19.97
N VAL A 93 41.32 -23.76 19.97
CA VAL A 93 40.61 -22.61 19.37
C VAL A 93 39.59 -22.08 20.35
N THR A 94 39.61 -20.77 20.56
CA THR A 94 38.60 -20.05 21.34
C THR A 94 37.67 -19.34 20.36
N MET A 95 36.38 -19.68 20.39
CA MET A 95 35.35 -19.05 19.56
C MET A 95 34.67 -17.93 20.34
N LYS A 96 34.28 -16.86 19.63
CA LYS A 96 33.58 -15.71 20.20
C LYS A 96 32.09 -15.81 19.94
N GLU A 97 31.27 -15.52 20.93
CA GLU A 97 29.82 -15.46 20.75
C GLU A 97 29.43 -14.45 19.66
N ASP A 98 28.44 -14.80 18.87
CA ASP A 98 27.90 -14.01 17.80
C ASP A 98 26.86 -13.05 18.37
N ALA A 99 27.26 -11.82 18.71
CA ALA A 99 26.39 -10.78 19.26
C ALA A 99 25.42 -10.24 18.17
N THR A 100 24.45 -11.06 17.79
CA THR A 100 23.76 -10.96 16.50
C THR A 100 22.62 -9.94 16.41
N SER A 101 22.27 -9.21 17.47
CA SER A 101 21.21 -8.17 17.41
C SER A 101 21.75 -6.73 17.28
N LEU A 102 22.99 -6.47 17.70
CA LEU A 102 23.53 -5.12 17.86
C LEU A 102 24.42 -4.65 16.70
N GLU A 103 25.03 -5.59 15.95
CA GLU A 103 25.79 -5.31 14.72
C GLU A 103 24.93 -5.30 13.46
N GLU A 104 23.61 -5.45 13.58
CA GLU A 104 22.69 -5.44 12.45
C GLU A 104 22.87 -4.16 11.62
N VAL A 105 23.17 -4.36 10.34
CA VAL A 105 23.45 -3.30 9.39
C VAL A 105 22.14 -2.93 8.69
N VAL A 106 21.67 -1.71 8.96
CA VAL A 106 20.48 -1.15 8.33
C VAL A 106 20.87 -0.37 7.10
N VAL A 107 20.17 -0.61 6.00
CA VAL A 107 20.28 0.23 4.80
C VAL A 107 19.60 1.55 5.08
N VAL A 108 20.37 2.61 4.96
CA VAL A 108 19.95 4.01 5.11
C VAL A 108 20.28 4.75 3.81
N ALA A 109 19.95 6.03 3.74
CA ALA A 109 20.19 6.79 2.52
C ALA A 109 21.69 6.75 2.11
N TYR A 110 21.94 6.38 0.85
CA TYR A 110 23.25 6.24 0.20
C TYR A 110 24.25 5.24 0.81
N GLY A 111 23.84 4.37 1.75
CA GLY A 111 24.75 3.40 2.34
C GLY A 111 24.14 2.52 3.42
N THR A 112 25.01 2.01 4.27
CA THR A 112 24.67 1.08 5.35
C THR A 112 25.26 1.58 6.66
N GLN A 113 24.49 1.52 7.74
CA GLN A 113 24.93 1.93 9.08
C GLN A 113 24.57 0.84 10.09
N THR A 114 25.36 0.71 11.16
CA THR A 114 24.99 -0.18 12.27
C THR A 114 23.80 0.43 13.02
N LYS A 115 22.90 -0.41 13.52
CA LYS A 115 21.75 0.03 14.32
C LYS A 115 22.12 0.98 15.46
N GLN A 116 23.28 0.75 16.08
CA GLN A 116 23.82 1.60 17.15
C GLN A 116 24.20 3.02 16.69
N SER A 117 24.67 3.22 15.45
CA SER A 117 25.10 4.55 14.99
C SER A 117 23.96 5.45 14.50
N ILE A 118 22.78 4.91 14.26
CA ILE A 118 21.63 5.65 13.71
C ILE A 118 21.08 6.63 14.75
N VAL A 119 21.09 7.93 14.45
CA VAL A 119 20.51 8.95 15.34
C VAL A 119 19.01 9.22 15.08
N GLY A 120 18.50 8.80 13.92
CA GLY A 120 17.12 9.01 13.48
C GLY A 120 16.18 7.83 13.76
N SER A 121 14.99 7.90 13.16
CA SER A 121 13.96 6.87 13.27
C SER A 121 13.80 6.12 11.95
N VAL A 122 14.12 4.82 11.99
CA VAL A 122 14.08 3.92 10.83
C VAL A 122 13.36 2.64 11.22
N GLY A 123 12.29 2.31 10.50
CA GLY A 123 11.66 0.99 10.55
C GLY A 123 12.22 0.10 9.46
N VAL A 124 12.48 -1.17 9.75
CA VAL A 124 13.02 -2.12 8.77
C VAL A 124 12.11 -3.34 8.69
N VAL A 125 11.76 -3.74 7.48
CA VAL A 125 11.08 -4.99 7.18
C VAL A 125 12.04 -5.86 6.38
N SER A 126 12.41 -7.01 6.94
CA SER A 126 13.30 -7.97 6.31
C SER A 126 12.59 -8.84 5.28
N ASP A 127 13.36 -9.49 4.42
CA ASP A 127 12.89 -10.52 3.49
C ASP A 127 12.07 -11.62 4.18
N ALA A 128 12.45 -12.06 5.38
CA ALA A 128 11.72 -13.07 6.14
C ALA A 128 10.27 -12.68 6.41
N VAL A 129 10.00 -11.39 6.69
CA VAL A 129 8.62 -10.89 6.86
C VAL A 129 7.93 -10.75 5.50
N ILE A 130 8.62 -10.22 4.49
CA ILE A 130 8.08 -10.02 3.13
C ILE A 130 7.65 -11.35 2.52
N GLU A 131 8.45 -12.41 2.65
CA GLU A 131 8.17 -13.73 2.09
C GLU A 131 7.02 -14.47 2.80
N THR A 132 6.57 -14.00 3.96
CA THR A 132 5.39 -14.55 4.66
C THR A 132 4.07 -13.96 4.16
N GLN A 133 4.09 -13.00 3.23
CA GLN A 133 2.87 -12.40 2.68
C GLN A 133 2.77 -12.62 1.17
N GLN A 134 1.56 -12.70 0.62
CA GLN A 134 1.37 -12.69 -0.83
C GLN A 134 0.70 -11.42 -1.24
N VAL A 135 1.53 -10.48 -1.68
CA VAL A 135 1.06 -9.17 -2.05
C VAL A 135 1.46 -8.89 -3.49
N THR A 136 0.51 -8.41 -4.28
CA THR A 136 0.78 -7.97 -5.66
C THR A 136 1.66 -6.71 -5.65
N SER A 137 1.51 -5.87 -4.62
CA SER A 137 2.40 -4.76 -4.31
C SER A 137 3.23 -5.06 -3.06
N PRO A 138 4.57 -5.05 -3.12
CA PRO A 138 5.43 -5.35 -1.97
C PRO A 138 5.26 -4.38 -0.81
N LEU A 139 4.81 -3.14 -1.06
CA LEU A 139 4.60 -2.16 0.00
C LEU A 139 3.38 -2.43 0.88
N ARG A 140 2.53 -3.41 0.55
CA ARG A 140 1.53 -3.88 1.51
C ARG A 140 2.16 -4.58 2.71
N ALA A 141 3.38 -5.13 2.55
CA ALA A 141 4.05 -5.87 3.61
C ALA A 141 4.50 -5.04 4.81
N ILE A 142 4.55 -3.70 4.66
CA ILE A 142 4.90 -2.81 5.77
C ILE A 142 3.70 -2.52 6.69
N GLN A 143 2.47 -2.81 6.24
CA GLN A 143 1.26 -2.55 7.02
C GLN A 143 1.23 -3.46 8.26
N GLY A 144 1.17 -2.85 9.44
CA GLY A 144 1.23 -3.58 10.72
C GLY A 144 2.60 -4.17 11.06
N ALA A 145 3.63 -4.01 10.21
CA ALA A 145 5.00 -4.41 10.49
C ALA A 145 5.87 -3.23 10.96
N VAL A 146 5.54 -2.00 10.57
CA VAL A 146 6.27 -0.79 10.93
C VAL A 146 5.36 0.20 11.67
N PRO A 147 5.69 0.63 12.90
CA PRO A 147 4.93 1.67 13.58
C PRO A 147 5.11 3.02 12.90
N GLY A 148 4.04 3.81 12.89
CA GLY A 148 3.98 5.13 12.27
C GLY A 148 3.56 5.11 10.80
N VAL A 149 3.27 3.93 10.25
CA VAL A 149 2.87 3.75 8.85
C VAL A 149 1.41 3.36 8.77
N ASN A 150 0.59 4.21 8.15
CA ASN A 150 -0.79 3.90 7.83
C ASN A 150 -0.92 3.69 6.31
N LEU A 151 -1.65 2.66 5.90
CA LEU A 151 -1.78 2.23 4.51
C LEU A 151 -3.25 2.02 4.17
N LEU A 152 -3.65 2.52 3.00
CA LEU A 152 -4.98 2.33 2.44
C LEU A 152 -4.86 1.63 1.08
N THR A 153 -5.61 0.55 0.89
CA THR A 153 -5.72 -0.11 -0.41
C THR A 153 -7.03 0.27 -1.08
N ALA A 154 -6.98 0.71 -2.35
CA ALA A 154 -8.15 1.14 -3.12
C ALA A 154 -8.97 -0.05 -3.66
N GLY A 155 -9.57 -0.82 -2.74
CA GLY A 155 -10.43 -1.97 -3.03
C GLY A 155 -9.70 -3.28 -3.38
N GLY A 156 -10.47 -4.33 -3.69
CA GLY A 156 -10.01 -5.67 -4.03
C GLY A 156 -9.35 -5.84 -5.39
N GLN A 157 -9.29 -4.78 -6.20
CA GLN A 157 -8.74 -4.82 -7.53
C GLN A 157 -7.23 -5.15 -7.53
N PRO A 158 -6.81 -6.24 -8.20
CA PRO A 158 -5.39 -6.56 -8.40
C PRO A 158 -4.63 -5.46 -9.15
N GLY A 159 -3.40 -5.16 -8.72
CA GLY A 159 -2.53 -4.20 -9.42
C GLY A 159 -2.78 -2.71 -9.12
N ASN A 160 -3.60 -2.37 -8.12
CA ASN A 160 -3.70 -1.00 -7.59
C ASN A 160 -2.60 -0.70 -6.57
N ASN A 161 -2.02 0.50 -6.65
CA ASN A 161 -1.03 0.96 -5.67
C ASN A 161 -1.74 1.29 -4.34
N PRO A 162 -1.16 0.91 -3.19
CA PRO A 162 -1.64 1.41 -1.91
C PRO A 162 -1.27 2.89 -1.72
N VAL A 163 -2.12 3.62 -1.00
CA VAL A 163 -1.84 4.98 -0.52
C VAL A 163 -1.18 4.87 0.86
N ILE A 164 -0.01 5.48 1.03
CA ILE A 164 0.82 5.32 2.23
C ILE A 164 0.98 6.68 2.93
N ARG A 165 0.86 6.68 4.26
CA ARG A 165 1.10 7.85 5.12
C ARG A 165 2.08 7.48 6.22
N ILE A 166 3.14 8.27 6.35
CA ILE A 166 4.16 8.12 7.40
C ILE A 166 3.99 9.28 8.39
N ARG A 167 3.69 8.95 9.65
CA ARG A 167 3.48 9.90 10.75
C ARG A 167 2.39 10.95 10.47
N GLY A 168 1.26 10.49 9.92
CA GLY A 168 0.06 11.31 9.68
C GLY A 168 0.08 12.04 8.33
N PHE A 169 -0.56 13.22 8.29
CA PHE A 169 -0.88 13.95 7.06
C PHE A 169 0.00 15.19 6.91
N GLY A 170 0.78 15.26 5.82
CA GLY A 170 1.84 16.27 5.66
C GLY A 170 1.44 17.61 5.04
N SER A 171 0.31 17.69 4.33
CA SER A 171 -0.16 18.91 3.66
C SER A 171 -1.68 18.92 3.50
N LEU A 172 -2.27 20.05 3.14
CA LEU A 172 -3.68 20.15 2.74
C LEU A 172 -3.86 19.97 1.22
N ASN A 173 -3.02 20.59 0.39
CA ASN A 173 -3.10 20.49 -1.08
C ASN A 173 -1.84 19.91 -1.75
N ALA A 174 -0.65 20.01 -1.13
CA ALA A 174 0.56 19.39 -1.70
C ALA A 174 0.49 17.86 -1.56
N SER A 175 1.34 17.16 -2.31
CA SER A 175 1.42 15.70 -2.21
C SER A 175 1.82 15.29 -0.80
N GLN A 176 1.17 14.24 -0.29
CA GLN A 176 1.41 13.62 1.01
C GLN A 176 2.09 12.25 0.87
N ASP A 177 2.42 11.82 -0.35
CA ASP A 177 2.98 10.50 -0.60
C ASP A 177 4.49 10.48 -0.28
N PRO A 178 5.00 9.39 0.31
CA PRO A 178 6.43 9.24 0.56
C PRO A 178 7.22 9.18 -0.75
N LEU A 179 8.53 9.45 -0.66
CA LEU A 179 9.43 9.14 -1.76
C LEU A 179 9.75 7.64 -1.74
N ILE A 180 9.62 6.99 -2.89
CA ILE A 180 10.03 5.60 -3.06
C ILE A 180 11.41 5.59 -3.72
N VAL A 181 12.33 4.84 -3.13
CA VAL A 181 13.70 4.70 -3.61
C VAL A 181 14.04 3.23 -3.77
N VAL A 182 14.47 2.82 -4.96
CA VAL A 182 14.90 1.44 -5.25
C VAL A 182 16.40 1.47 -5.52
N ASP A 183 17.16 0.78 -4.68
CA ASP A 183 18.63 0.68 -4.81
C ASP A 183 19.36 2.04 -4.88
N GLY A 184 18.79 3.07 -4.26
CA GLY A 184 19.32 4.43 -4.26
C GLY A 184 18.80 5.34 -5.39
N ALA A 185 17.99 4.82 -6.32
CA ALA A 185 17.34 5.59 -7.37
C ALA A 185 15.90 5.96 -6.97
N ALA A 186 15.47 7.20 -7.19
CA ALA A 186 14.06 7.57 -7.06
C ALA A 186 13.23 6.76 -8.06
N PHE A 187 12.11 6.21 -7.61
CA PHE A 187 11.23 5.36 -8.41
C PHE A 187 9.88 6.06 -8.64
N ASN A 188 9.58 6.36 -9.90
CA ASN A 188 8.35 7.06 -10.29
C ASN A 188 7.35 6.14 -11.01
N GLY A 189 7.71 4.90 -11.30
CA GLY A 189 6.80 3.89 -11.87
C GLY A 189 5.74 3.38 -10.88
N ASN A 190 4.91 2.46 -11.37
CA ASN A 190 3.88 1.81 -10.54
C ASN A 190 4.51 0.73 -9.63
N LEU A 191 4.11 0.66 -8.35
CA LEU A 191 4.72 -0.24 -7.36
C LEU A 191 4.48 -1.71 -7.65
N ASN A 192 3.39 -2.05 -8.34
CA ASN A 192 3.10 -3.43 -8.74
C ASN A 192 4.07 -3.94 -9.80
N THR A 193 4.90 -3.08 -10.38
CA THR A 193 5.95 -3.49 -11.33
C THR A 193 7.18 -4.08 -10.64
N ILE A 194 7.29 -3.96 -9.31
CA ILE A 194 8.37 -4.55 -8.50
C ILE A 194 7.91 -5.91 -7.97
N SER A 195 8.67 -6.98 -8.24
CA SER A 195 8.42 -8.29 -7.62
C SER A 195 8.92 -8.34 -6.18
N GLN A 196 8.10 -8.89 -5.28
CA GLN A 196 8.43 -9.12 -3.88
C GLN A 196 9.62 -10.08 -3.72
N ASP A 197 9.74 -11.09 -4.59
CA ASP A 197 10.78 -12.12 -4.52
C ASP A 197 12.19 -11.56 -4.81
N GLN A 198 12.25 -10.35 -5.36
CA GLN A 198 13.48 -9.63 -5.71
C GLN A 198 13.93 -8.65 -4.61
N ILE A 199 13.19 -8.52 -3.51
CA ILE A 199 13.45 -7.56 -2.43
C ILE A 199 14.24 -8.27 -1.31
N GLU A 200 15.29 -7.61 -0.83
CA GLU A 200 16.08 -8.03 0.33
C GLU A 200 15.55 -7.37 1.61
N SER A 201 15.19 -6.08 1.54
CA SER A 201 14.61 -5.36 2.67
C SER A 201 13.86 -4.10 2.24
N ILE A 202 12.96 -3.64 3.11
CA ILE A 202 12.26 -2.37 3.00
C ILE A 202 12.56 -1.55 4.26
N SER A 203 13.28 -0.44 4.12
CA SER A 203 13.53 0.53 5.19
C SER A 203 12.58 1.72 5.05
N VAL A 204 11.89 2.07 6.12
CA VAL A 204 11.01 3.24 6.21
C VAL A 204 11.70 4.29 7.07
N LEU A 205 12.13 5.38 6.44
CA LEU A 205 12.76 6.54 7.07
C LEU A 205 11.65 7.52 7.49
N LYS A 206 11.48 7.72 8.80
CA LYS A 206 10.29 8.38 9.37
C LYS A 206 10.54 9.80 9.88
N ASP A 207 11.78 10.15 10.18
CA ASP A 207 12.16 11.46 10.74
C ASP A 207 13.06 12.26 9.80
N ALA A 208 13.17 13.57 10.06
CA ALA A 208 13.91 14.46 9.19
C ALA A 208 15.42 14.18 9.16
N SER A 209 16.01 13.66 10.25
CA SER A 209 17.43 13.33 10.26
C SER A 209 17.78 12.15 9.34
N SER A 210 16.90 11.14 9.25
CA SER A 210 17.10 10.00 8.36
C SER A 210 16.76 10.31 6.89
N THR A 211 15.80 11.22 6.63
CA THR A 211 15.37 11.57 5.27
C THR A 211 16.08 12.78 4.66
N ALA A 212 16.86 13.54 5.43
CA ALA A 212 17.60 14.73 4.98
C ALA A 212 18.46 14.47 3.73
N LEU A 213 18.99 13.26 3.58
CA LEU A 213 19.78 12.84 2.43
C LEU A 213 18.98 12.85 1.11
N TYR A 214 17.67 12.61 1.16
CA TYR A 214 16.75 12.71 0.01
C TYR A 214 16.10 14.10 -0.15
N GLY A 215 16.41 15.01 0.79
CA GLY A 215 16.04 16.42 0.74
C GLY A 215 14.55 16.67 0.71
N SER A 216 14.17 17.67 -0.07
CA SER A 216 12.79 18.14 -0.18
C SER A 216 11.77 17.14 -0.77
N ARG A 217 12.21 15.97 -1.25
CA ARG A 217 11.29 14.90 -1.64
C ARG A 217 10.97 13.95 -0.47
N GLY A 218 11.74 14.02 0.62
CA GLY A 218 11.62 13.17 1.81
C GLY A 218 10.75 13.73 2.94
N ALA A 219 10.10 14.90 2.78
CA ALA A 219 9.28 15.52 3.83
C ALA A 219 8.12 14.64 4.31
N ASN A 220 7.58 13.79 3.44
CA ASN A 220 6.53 12.81 3.76
C ASN A 220 7.08 11.43 4.16
N GLY A 221 8.37 11.36 4.48
CA GLY A 221 9.08 10.10 4.71
C GLY A 221 9.62 9.48 3.41
N VAL A 222 10.49 8.50 3.57
CA VAL A 222 11.12 7.78 2.45
C VAL A 222 11.01 6.28 2.67
N ILE A 223 10.61 5.54 1.64
CA ILE A 223 10.61 4.09 1.63
C ILE A 223 11.73 3.63 0.71
N LEU A 224 12.76 3.03 1.31
CA LEU A 224 13.94 2.52 0.63
C LEU A 224 13.80 1.00 0.45
N ILE A 225 13.69 0.58 -0.80
CA ILE A 225 13.65 -0.83 -1.21
C ILE A 225 15.07 -1.24 -1.62
N THR A 226 15.64 -2.20 -0.90
CA THR A 226 16.93 -2.82 -1.24
C THR A 226 16.66 -4.14 -1.93
N THR A 227 17.38 -4.40 -3.01
CA THR A 227 17.14 -5.57 -3.85
C THR A 227 18.21 -6.63 -3.66
N LYS A 228 17.82 -7.91 -3.81
CA LYS A 228 18.71 -9.05 -3.58
C LYS A 228 19.97 -8.96 -4.45
N LYS A 229 21.11 -9.33 -3.87
CA LYS A 229 22.44 -9.33 -4.51
C LYS A 229 23.14 -10.67 -4.32
N GLY A 230 24.19 -10.92 -5.10
CA GLY A 230 25.08 -12.06 -4.88
C GLY A 230 26.00 -11.84 -3.68
N TYR A 231 26.53 -12.93 -3.14
CA TYR A 231 27.51 -12.91 -2.06
C TYR A 231 28.89 -13.29 -2.60
N LYS A 232 29.94 -12.66 -2.05
CA LYS A 232 31.32 -13.00 -2.38
C LYS A 232 31.64 -14.41 -1.90
N ASP A 233 32.51 -15.08 -2.64
CA ASP A 233 32.98 -16.44 -2.33
C ASP A 233 31.83 -17.43 -2.12
N SER A 234 30.70 -17.20 -2.80
CA SER A 234 29.51 -18.05 -2.76
C SER A 234 29.38 -18.81 -4.06
N ALA A 235 29.22 -20.13 -3.96
CA ALA A 235 28.84 -20.96 -5.09
C ALA A 235 27.55 -20.45 -5.74
N PRO A 236 27.37 -20.65 -7.06
CA PRO A 236 26.11 -20.34 -7.72
C PRO A 236 24.95 -21.10 -7.06
N LYS A 237 23.90 -20.39 -6.68
CA LYS A 237 22.67 -20.92 -6.11
C LYS A 237 21.51 -20.64 -7.05
N ILE A 238 20.72 -21.66 -7.38
CA ILE A 238 19.50 -21.50 -8.17
C ILE A 238 18.30 -21.77 -7.27
N THR A 239 17.43 -20.78 -7.14
CA THR A 239 16.20 -20.91 -6.36
C THR A 239 14.99 -20.89 -7.31
N PHE A 240 14.15 -21.90 -7.20
CA PHE A 240 12.84 -21.96 -7.86
C PHE A 240 11.74 -21.89 -6.80
N ARG A 241 10.84 -20.92 -6.93
CA ARG A 241 9.65 -20.80 -6.08
C ARG A 241 8.41 -20.88 -6.97
N SER A 242 7.44 -21.66 -6.52
CA SER A 242 6.12 -21.75 -7.16
C SER A 242 5.03 -21.67 -6.11
N GLN A 243 4.00 -20.87 -6.37
CA GLN A 243 2.83 -20.67 -5.53
C GLN A 243 1.59 -20.75 -6.40
N ILE A 244 0.60 -21.54 -5.98
CA ILE A 244 -0.70 -21.65 -6.63
C ILE A 244 -1.77 -21.57 -5.55
N GLY A 245 -2.78 -20.75 -5.76
CA GLY A 245 -3.82 -20.52 -4.78
C GLY A 245 -5.12 -19.99 -5.35
N ILE A 246 -6.07 -19.88 -4.45
CA ILE A 246 -7.44 -19.44 -4.70
C ILE A 246 -7.69 -18.21 -3.84
N SER A 247 -8.28 -17.18 -4.44
CA SER A 247 -8.66 -15.94 -3.77
C SER A 247 -10.15 -15.69 -3.89
N ASN A 248 -10.72 -14.98 -2.93
CA ASN A 248 -12.11 -14.53 -2.94
C ASN A 248 -12.31 -13.35 -1.97
N PRO A 249 -13.46 -12.65 -1.97
CA PRO A 249 -13.66 -11.49 -1.10
C PRO A 249 -13.44 -11.79 0.40
N THR A 250 -12.77 -10.86 1.10
CA THR A 250 -12.40 -10.97 2.54
C THR A 250 -13.63 -10.85 3.45
N VAL A 251 -14.56 -9.97 3.07
CA VAL A 251 -15.82 -9.71 3.76
C VAL A 251 -16.94 -9.61 2.72
N GLY A 252 -18.17 -9.89 3.11
CA GLY A 252 -19.35 -9.72 2.27
C GLY A 252 -19.78 -8.25 2.17
N LEU A 253 -20.59 -7.98 1.14
CA LEU A 253 -21.29 -6.71 0.97
C LEU A 253 -22.44 -6.57 1.97
N HIS A 254 -23.12 -5.42 1.97
CA HIS A 254 -24.37 -5.25 2.71
C HIS A 254 -25.45 -6.21 2.22
N ASP A 255 -26.23 -6.76 3.14
CA ASP A 255 -27.35 -7.63 2.80
C ASP A 255 -28.42 -6.82 2.03
N LEU A 256 -29.04 -7.47 1.04
CA LEU A 256 -30.08 -6.89 0.20
C LEU A 256 -31.36 -7.71 0.29
N VAL A 257 -32.52 -7.07 0.19
CA VAL A 257 -33.82 -7.76 0.19
C VAL A 257 -34.15 -8.42 -1.14
N GLU A 258 -34.91 -9.50 -1.06
CA GLU A 258 -35.45 -10.22 -2.21
C GLU A 258 -36.65 -9.50 -2.86
N PRO A 259 -37.06 -9.86 -4.09
CA PRO A 259 -38.14 -9.20 -4.82
C PRO A 259 -39.47 -9.06 -4.07
N GLU A 260 -39.84 -10.03 -3.24
CA GLU A 260 -41.09 -9.98 -2.46
C GLU A 260 -41.06 -8.84 -1.43
N ASP A 261 -40.02 -8.81 -0.59
CA ASP A 261 -39.87 -7.79 0.44
C ASP A 261 -39.63 -6.41 -0.19
N TYR A 262 -38.90 -6.37 -1.31
CA TYR A 262 -38.75 -5.17 -2.11
C TYR A 262 -40.10 -4.53 -2.48
N LEU A 263 -41.01 -5.33 -3.04
CA LEU A 263 -42.33 -4.87 -3.45
C LEU A 263 -43.21 -4.50 -2.25
N LYS A 264 -43.14 -5.25 -1.14
CA LYS A 264 -43.88 -4.92 0.08
C LYS A 264 -43.45 -3.59 0.70
N LEU A 265 -42.14 -3.34 0.76
CA LEU A 265 -41.60 -2.10 1.33
C LEU A 265 -41.97 -0.89 0.46
N ASN A 266 -41.86 -1.00 -0.87
CA ASN A 266 -42.31 0.06 -1.78
C ASN A 266 -43.84 0.26 -1.72
N TRP A 267 -44.62 -0.81 -1.65
CA TRP A 267 -46.08 -0.72 -1.46
C TRP A 267 -46.43 0.05 -0.19
N GLU A 268 -45.74 -0.24 0.92
CA GLU A 268 -45.97 0.45 2.17
C GLU A 268 -45.56 1.92 2.10
N ALA A 269 -44.43 2.24 1.47
CA ALA A 269 -44.00 3.61 1.24
C ALA A 269 -45.06 4.42 0.46
N ILE A 270 -45.63 3.84 -0.60
CA ILE A 270 -46.71 4.47 -1.40
C ILE A 270 -47.98 4.63 -0.55
N LYS A 271 -48.37 3.59 0.21
CA LYS A 271 -49.53 3.63 1.11
C LYS A 271 -49.37 4.75 2.13
N ASN A 272 -48.21 4.83 2.78
CA ASN A 272 -47.92 5.80 3.81
C ASN A 272 -47.91 7.23 3.27
N THR A 273 -47.32 7.47 2.09
CA THR A 273 -47.42 8.78 1.42
C THR A 273 -48.88 9.15 1.14
N ASN A 274 -49.67 8.22 0.61
CA ASN A 274 -51.09 8.48 0.36
C ASN A 274 -51.89 8.74 1.64
N GLN A 275 -51.57 8.06 2.74
CA GLN A 275 -52.25 8.21 4.01
C GLN A 275 -51.84 9.48 4.77
N TYR A 276 -50.53 9.68 4.96
CA TYR A 276 -49.99 10.71 5.86
C TYR A 276 -49.68 12.03 5.17
N GLU A 277 -49.35 12.03 3.88
CA GLU A 277 -49.06 13.26 3.12
C GLU A 277 -50.26 13.70 2.27
N ASN A 278 -50.98 12.77 1.63
CA ASN A 278 -52.15 13.08 0.79
C ASN A 278 -53.50 13.02 1.54
N GLY A 279 -53.50 12.66 2.83
CA GLY A 279 -54.69 12.68 3.70
C GLY A 279 -55.77 11.64 3.38
N GLN A 280 -55.43 10.55 2.69
CA GLN A 280 -56.37 9.47 2.40
C GLN A 280 -56.60 8.58 3.64
N THR A 281 -57.77 7.93 3.72
CA THR A 281 -57.98 6.88 4.73
C THR A 281 -57.08 5.68 4.47
N ALA A 282 -56.68 4.95 5.52
CA ALA A 282 -55.75 3.82 5.41
C ALA A 282 -56.21 2.76 4.37
N SER A 283 -57.51 2.47 4.29
CA SER A 283 -58.05 1.50 3.32
C SER A 283 -57.95 2.00 1.87
N VAL A 284 -58.25 3.28 1.63
CA VAL A 284 -58.14 3.88 0.29
C VAL A 284 -56.67 3.99 -0.11
N ALA A 285 -55.80 4.41 0.80
CA ALA A 285 -54.36 4.50 0.58
C ALA A 285 -53.75 3.14 0.21
N ALA A 286 -54.14 2.07 0.91
CA ALA A 286 -53.66 0.72 0.65
C ALA A 286 -54.15 0.15 -0.70
N GLN A 287 -55.39 0.45 -1.09
CA GLN A 287 -55.90 0.09 -2.41
C GLN A 287 -55.18 0.86 -3.52
N ASN A 288 -54.92 2.15 -3.31
CA ASN A 288 -54.17 2.97 -4.27
C ASN A 288 -52.73 2.49 -4.40
N ALA A 289 -52.05 2.19 -3.29
CA ALA A 289 -50.71 1.61 -3.31
C ALA A 289 -50.65 0.32 -4.11
N THR A 290 -51.63 -0.58 -3.91
CA THR A 290 -51.75 -1.82 -4.69
C THR A 290 -51.86 -1.54 -6.20
N ASN A 291 -52.68 -0.57 -6.58
CA ASN A 291 -52.90 -0.22 -7.99
C ASN A 291 -51.71 0.50 -8.63
N GLN A 292 -50.92 1.24 -7.84
CA GLN A 292 -49.82 2.08 -8.32
C GLN A 292 -48.46 1.38 -8.26
N LEU A 293 -48.31 0.31 -7.48
CA LEU A 293 -47.02 -0.29 -7.16
C LEU A 293 -46.17 -0.60 -8.39
N ILE A 294 -46.73 -1.31 -9.38
CA ILE A 294 -45.98 -1.73 -10.57
C ILE A 294 -45.65 -0.55 -11.48
N ASP A 295 -46.56 0.41 -11.63
CA ASP A 295 -46.28 1.64 -12.38
C ASP A 295 -45.17 2.47 -11.70
N TYR A 296 -45.11 2.43 -10.36
CA TYR A 296 -44.10 3.12 -9.58
C TYR A 296 -42.72 2.47 -9.73
N VAL A 297 -42.60 1.16 -9.49
CA VAL A 297 -41.30 0.46 -9.56
C VAL A 297 -40.87 0.10 -11.00
N GLY A 298 -41.81 0.10 -11.93
CA GLY A 298 -41.63 -0.13 -13.37
C GLY A 298 -41.59 -1.60 -13.80
N TYR A 299 -41.29 -2.55 -12.91
CA TYR A 299 -41.09 -3.97 -13.22
C TYR A 299 -41.89 -4.88 -12.28
N ASN A 300 -42.47 -5.94 -12.83
CA ASN A 300 -43.21 -6.95 -12.08
C ASN A 300 -42.59 -8.35 -12.26
N PRO A 301 -41.78 -8.83 -11.31
CA PRO A 301 -41.17 -10.15 -11.37
C PRO A 301 -42.13 -11.30 -11.05
N PHE A 302 -43.44 -11.07 -10.91
CA PHE A 302 -44.42 -12.09 -10.52
C PHE A 302 -45.45 -12.39 -11.63
N SER A 303 -46.02 -13.60 -11.59
CA SER A 303 -46.98 -14.11 -12.58
C SER A 303 -48.39 -13.49 -12.55
N VAL A 304 -48.60 -12.47 -11.72
CA VAL A 304 -49.90 -11.78 -11.56
C VAL A 304 -49.69 -10.28 -11.66
N SER A 305 -50.68 -9.54 -12.17
CA SER A 305 -50.55 -8.10 -12.43
C SER A 305 -50.33 -7.26 -11.17
N ASN A 306 -50.98 -7.62 -10.07
CA ASN A 306 -50.85 -6.97 -8.77
C ASN A 306 -50.38 -8.01 -7.75
N PRO A 307 -49.05 -8.12 -7.51
CA PRO A 307 -48.50 -9.17 -6.64
C PRO A 307 -48.74 -8.91 -5.16
N ILE A 308 -48.91 -7.66 -4.74
CA ILE A 308 -49.17 -7.28 -3.34
C ILE A 308 -50.63 -6.85 -3.20
N ASP A 309 -51.35 -7.40 -2.23
CA ASP A 309 -52.75 -7.07 -1.96
C ASP A 309 -52.92 -5.79 -1.13
N ALA A 310 -54.17 -5.35 -0.93
CA ALA A 310 -54.48 -4.17 -0.11
C ALA A 310 -54.16 -4.35 1.39
N ASN A 311 -53.74 -5.54 1.83
CA ASN A 311 -53.25 -5.79 3.19
C ASN A 311 -51.72 -5.80 3.25
N GLY A 312 -51.02 -5.59 2.12
CA GLY A 312 -49.56 -5.61 2.04
C GLY A 312 -48.95 -7.02 1.94
N ASN A 313 -49.77 -8.03 1.63
CA ASN A 313 -49.31 -9.42 1.53
C ASN A 313 -49.16 -9.86 0.08
N LEU A 314 -48.26 -10.81 -0.17
CA LEU A 314 -48.16 -11.45 -1.48
C LEU A 314 -49.46 -12.21 -1.78
N VAL A 315 -50.04 -11.97 -2.95
CA VAL A 315 -51.29 -12.60 -3.38
C VAL A 315 -51.09 -14.11 -3.57
N PRO A 316 -51.99 -14.98 -3.05
CA PRO A 316 -51.91 -16.41 -3.30
C PRO A 316 -51.88 -16.74 -4.80
N GLY A 317 -50.85 -17.47 -5.24
CA GLY A 317 -50.65 -17.83 -6.65
C GLY A 317 -49.79 -16.85 -7.46
N ALA A 318 -49.26 -15.79 -6.83
CA ALA A 318 -48.21 -14.96 -7.41
C ALA A 318 -46.87 -15.73 -7.38
N ASN A 319 -46.52 -16.38 -8.50
CA ASN A 319 -45.25 -17.09 -8.62
C ASN A 319 -44.16 -16.14 -9.10
N LEU A 320 -42.97 -16.21 -8.50
CA LEU A 320 -41.80 -15.46 -8.95
C LEU A 320 -41.31 -16.00 -10.30
N LEU A 321 -41.24 -15.12 -11.29
CA LEU A 321 -40.82 -15.42 -12.67
C LEU A 321 -39.31 -15.29 -12.85
N TRP A 322 -38.68 -14.34 -12.15
CA TRP A 322 -37.22 -14.18 -12.12
C TRP A 322 -36.76 -13.48 -10.82
N ASN A 323 -35.48 -13.66 -10.52
CA ASN A 323 -34.74 -12.98 -9.49
C ASN A 323 -33.31 -12.80 -9.99
N THR A 324 -32.76 -11.59 -9.90
CA THR A 324 -31.37 -11.34 -10.29
C THR A 324 -30.53 -11.06 -9.06
N ASP A 325 -29.69 -12.02 -8.69
CA ASP A 325 -28.63 -11.78 -7.72
C ASP A 325 -27.45 -11.10 -8.43
N TRP A 326 -27.38 -9.77 -8.33
CA TRP A 326 -26.31 -9.00 -8.98
C TRP A 326 -24.93 -9.26 -8.37
N GLU A 327 -24.86 -9.69 -7.11
CA GLU A 327 -23.59 -10.03 -6.47
C GLU A 327 -23.01 -11.31 -7.09
N ASP A 328 -23.80 -12.39 -7.18
CA ASP A 328 -23.43 -13.66 -7.82
C ASP A 328 -23.11 -13.50 -9.32
N VAL A 329 -23.80 -12.59 -10.00
CA VAL A 329 -23.59 -12.34 -11.43
C VAL A 329 -22.27 -11.60 -11.73
N LEU A 330 -21.86 -10.69 -10.84
CA LEU A 330 -20.77 -9.75 -11.10
C LEU A 330 -19.49 -10.04 -10.32
N LEU A 331 -19.60 -10.76 -9.21
CA LEU A 331 -18.46 -11.22 -8.42
C LEU A 331 -18.16 -12.70 -8.67
N ARG A 332 -16.92 -13.09 -8.42
CA ARG A 332 -16.43 -14.46 -8.52
C ARG A 332 -16.10 -14.98 -7.13
N ASP A 333 -16.69 -16.12 -6.80
CA ASP A 333 -16.52 -16.77 -5.50
C ASP A 333 -15.14 -17.35 -5.25
N ASP A 334 -14.42 -17.77 -6.29
CA ASP A 334 -13.08 -18.36 -6.19
C ASP A 334 -12.30 -18.04 -7.47
N VAL A 335 -11.16 -17.39 -7.33
CA VAL A 335 -10.32 -16.95 -8.46
C VAL A 335 -8.87 -17.41 -8.32
N LEU A 336 -8.23 -17.74 -9.44
CA LEU A 336 -6.91 -18.36 -9.43
C LEU A 336 -5.80 -17.30 -9.27
N ARG A 337 -4.83 -17.59 -8.41
CA ARG A 337 -3.57 -16.85 -8.30
C ARG A 337 -2.39 -17.79 -8.50
N VAL A 338 -1.47 -17.43 -9.40
CA VAL A 338 -0.26 -18.19 -9.71
C VAL A 338 0.94 -17.27 -9.70
N ASN A 339 1.99 -17.66 -8.95
CA ASN A 339 3.27 -16.97 -8.96
C ASN A 339 4.42 -17.99 -9.16
N HIS A 340 5.28 -17.73 -10.12
CA HIS A 340 6.51 -18.47 -10.36
C HIS A 340 7.71 -17.53 -10.36
N ASN A 341 8.73 -17.89 -9.60
CA ASN A 341 9.98 -17.15 -9.54
C ASN A 341 11.17 -18.09 -9.74
N VAL A 342 12.12 -17.67 -10.56
CA VAL A 342 13.43 -18.30 -10.70
C VAL A 342 14.50 -17.25 -10.44
N SER A 343 15.44 -17.56 -9.55
CA SER A 343 16.59 -16.69 -9.30
C SER A 343 17.90 -17.45 -9.27
N LEU A 344 18.96 -16.75 -9.65
CA LEU A 344 20.35 -17.21 -9.66
C LEU A 344 21.16 -16.18 -8.89
N SER A 345 21.92 -16.61 -7.88
CA SER A 345 22.82 -15.73 -7.12
C SER A 345 24.16 -16.39 -6.88
N GLY A 346 25.22 -15.58 -6.75
CA GLY A 346 26.55 -16.08 -6.44
C GLY A 346 27.63 -15.01 -6.59
N GLY A 347 28.87 -15.40 -6.43
CA GLY A 347 30.00 -14.50 -6.60
C GLY A 347 31.34 -15.12 -6.28
N ASP A 348 32.40 -14.58 -6.89
CA ASP A 348 33.77 -14.85 -6.51
C ASP A 348 34.29 -13.76 -5.56
N SER A 349 35.60 -13.74 -5.28
CA SER A 349 36.21 -12.76 -4.37
C SER A 349 36.12 -11.31 -4.87
N LYS A 350 35.92 -11.09 -6.17
CA LYS A 350 35.90 -9.78 -6.81
C LYS A 350 34.52 -9.37 -7.30
N SER A 351 33.71 -10.31 -7.78
CA SER A 351 32.45 -10.01 -8.46
C SER A 351 31.29 -10.79 -7.87
N THR A 352 30.15 -10.12 -7.68
CA THR A 352 28.90 -10.74 -7.27
C THR A 352 27.80 -10.50 -8.30
N TYR A 353 26.89 -11.44 -8.41
CA TYR A 353 25.78 -11.38 -9.35
C TYR A 353 24.48 -11.91 -8.74
N PHE A 354 23.38 -11.32 -9.16
CA PHE A 354 22.03 -11.79 -8.91
C PHE A 354 21.19 -11.59 -10.18
N MET A 355 20.45 -12.62 -10.58
CA MET A 355 19.52 -12.60 -11.69
C MET A 355 18.19 -13.19 -11.21
N SER A 356 17.07 -12.62 -11.64
CA SER A 356 15.75 -13.21 -11.37
C SER A 356 14.77 -12.99 -12.51
N LEU A 357 13.84 -13.92 -12.65
CA LEU A 357 12.68 -13.88 -13.52
C LEU A 357 11.45 -14.25 -12.70
N ASP A 358 10.38 -13.47 -12.84
CA ASP A 358 9.16 -13.56 -12.05
C ASP A 358 7.95 -13.48 -12.98
N TYR A 359 7.00 -14.39 -12.79
CA TYR A 359 5.70 -14.39 -13.45
C TYR A 359 4.59 -14.46 -12.41
N LEU A 360 3.71 -13.47 -12.42
CA LEU A 360 2.53 -13.41 -11.57
C LEU A 360 1.29 -13.31 -12.46
N ASN A 361 0.30 -14.14 -12.21
CA ASN A 361 -1.04 -14.03 -12.77
C ASN A 361 -2.07 -14.13 -11.63
N GLU A 362 -2.94 -13.15 -11.52
CA GLU A 362 -3.96 -13.05 -10.49
C GLU A 362 -5.29 -12.61 -11.11
N ASP A 363 -6.30 -13.46 -11.01
CA ASP A 363 -7.67 -13.07 -11.29
C ASP A 363 -8.23 -12.21 -10.13
N GLY A 364 -9.04 -11.20 -10.46
CA GLY A 364 -9.72 -10.34 -9.47
C GLY A 364 -11.13 -10.82 -9.11
N PRO A 365 -11.69 -10.42 -7.96
CA PRO A 365 -13.03 -10.86 -7.54
C PRO A 365 -14.14 -10.40 -8.48
N VAL A 366 -13.99 -9.26 -9.16
CA VAL A 366 -14.95 -8.83 -10.20
C VAL A 366 -14.70 -9.58 -11.50
N ILE A 367 -15.77 -9.97 -12.20
CA ILE A 367 -15.67 -10.61 -13.53
C ILE A 367 -14.82 -9.77 -14.50
N ARG A 368 -13.98 -10.45 -15.29
CA ARG A 368 -13.00 -9.83 -16.22
C ARG A 368 -11.99 -8.87 -15.58
N SER A 369 -11.90 -8.81 -14.24
CA SER A 369 -10.80 -8.14 -13.55
C SER A 369 -9.61 -9.09 -13.39
N GLY A 370 -8.39 -8.64 -13.61
CA GLY A 370 -7.20 -9.45 -13.38
C GLY A 370 -5.91 -8.68 -13.59
N PHE A 371 -4.80 -9.24 -13.11
CA PHE A 371 -3.47 -8.67 -13.18
C PHE A 371 -2.43 -9.74 -13.55
N GLU A 372 -1.69 -9.47 -14.61
CA GLU A 372 -0.56 -10.27 -15.05
C GLU A 372 0.71 -9.43 -15.03
N ARG A 373 1.83 -10.00 -14.56
CA ARG A 373 3.14 -9.35 -14.56
C ARG A 373 4.24 -10.33 -14.91
N ILE A 374 5.13 -9.88 -15.80
CA ILE A 374 6.46 -10.46 -15.97
C ILE A 374 7.47 -9.43 -15.46
N SER A 375 8.41 -9.85 -14.62
CA SER A 375 9.52 -9.00 -14.21
C SER A 375 10.85 -9.73 -14.24
N SER A 376 11.91 -8.98 -14.50
CA SER A 376 13.28 -9.47 -14.56
C SER A 376 14.20 -8.47 -13.87
N ARG A 377 15.22 -8.98 -13.19
CA ARG A 377 16.25 -8.16 -12.54
C ARG A 377 17.62 -8.78 -12.73
N LEU A 378 18.60 -7.91 -12.92
CA LEU A 378 20.02 -8.22 -12.97
C LEU A 378 20.78 -7.21 -12.10
N ASN A 379 21.48 -7.72 -11.09
CA ASN A 379 22.37 -6.96 -10.25
C ASN A 379 23.79 -7.53 -10.39
N LEU A 380 24.74 -6.67 -10.73
CA LEU A 380 26.15 -6.99 -10.91
C LEU A 380 27.00 -6.00 -10.13
N GLU A 381 27.98 -6.49 -9.40
CA GLU A 381 28.96 -5.67 -8.69
C GLU A 381 30.34 -6.29 -8.87
N SER A 382 31.36 -5.47 -9.13
CA SER A 382 32.73 -5.95 -9.33
C SER A 382 33.77 -4.99 -8.75
N GLN A 383 34.68 -5.54 -7.97
CA GLN A 383 35.92 -4.90 -7.54
C GLN A 383 36.96 -5.07 -8.66
N VAL A 384 37.02 -4.10 -9.57
CA VAL A 384 37.88 -4.14 -10.77
C VAL A 384 39.35 -4.04 -10.37
N THR A 385 39.66 -3.14 -9.45
CA THR A 385 40.98 -2.94 -8.82
C THR A 385 40.79 -2.64 -7.34
N ASP A 386 41.85 -2.60 -6.53
CA ASP A 386 41.75 -2.25 -5.11
C ASP A 386 41.23 -0.82 -4.86
N TRP A 387 41.25 0.04 -5.88
CA TRP A 387 40.78 1.41 -5.82
C TRP A 387 39.49 1.68 -6.60
N LEU A 388 39.05 0.77 -7.47
CA LEU A 388 37.87 0.94 -8.32
C LEU A 388 36.88 -0.20 -8.14
N LYS A 389 35.67 0.18 -7.74
CA LYS A 389 34.50 -0.68 -7.67
C LYS A 389 33.42 -0.15 -8.61
N VAL A 390 32.80 -1.04 -9.38
CA VAL A 390 31.70 -0.70 -10.29
C VAL A 390 30.51 -1.59 -10.05
N GLY A 391 29.32 -1.09 -10.34
CA GLY A 391 28.12 -1.91 -10.29
C GLY A 391 27.04 -1.44 -11.25
N LEU A 392 26.20 -2.39 -11.65
CA LEU A 392 25.03 -2.20 -12.50
C LEU A 392 23.85 -2.94 -11.87
N ARG A 393 22.77 -2.22 -11.65
CA ARG A 393 21.49 -2.74 -11.17
C ARG A 393 20.45 -2.38 -12.21
N THR A 394 19.79 -3.37 -12.78
CA THR A 394 18.75 -3.13 -13.77
C THR A 394 17.54 -4.02 -13.53
N SER A 395 16.36 -3.45 -13.76
CA SER A 395 15.11 -4.20 -13.75
C SER A 395 14.26 -3.81 -14.94
N PHE A 396 13.62 -4.81 -15.53
CA PHE A 396 12.59 -4.65 -16.54
C PHE A 396 11.33 -5.36 -16.07
N SER A 397 10.19 -4.72 -16.26
CA SER A 397 8.90 -5.27 -15.90
C SER A 397 7.83 -4.84 -16.88
N ARG A 398 6.88 -5.74 -17.13
CA ARG A 398 5.68 -5.45 -17.89
C ARG A 398 4.49 -6.06 -17.18
N SER A 399 3.46 -5.27 -16.96
CA SER A 399 2.19 -5.73 -16.43
C SER A 399 1.02 -5.37 -17.33
N ASN A 400 -0.01 -6.19 -17.28
CA ASN A 400 -1.27 -6.02 -17.99
C ASN A 400 -2.38 -6.21 -16.97
N SER A 401 -3.34 -5.28 -16.90
CA SER A 401 -4.54 -5.50 -16.09
C SER A 401 -5.82 -5.12 -16.80
N GLY A 402 -6.78 -6.05 -16.74
CA GLY A 402 -8.18 -5.82 -17.09
C GLY A 402 -8.88 -5.26 -15.87
N ASN A 403 -9.46 -4.07 -16.01
CA ASN A 403 -9.97 -3.33 -14.87
C ASN A 403 -11.32 -2.71 -15.21
N PRO A 404 -12.45 -3.41 -15.05
CA PRO A 404 -13.71 -2.68 -14.93
C PRO A 404 -13.59 -1.73 -13.73
N ASP A 405 -14.30 -0.61 -13.78
CA ASP A 405 -14.27 0.37 -12.71
C ASP A 405 -14.73 -0.26 -11.38
N GLN A 406 -13.91 -0.10 -10.35
CA GLN A 406 -14.13 -0.65 -9.01
C GLN A 406 -14.02 0.40 -7.89
N THR A 407 -13.77 1.67 -8.22
CA THR A 407 -13.38 2.67 -7.20
C THR A 407 -14.00 4.06 -7.35
N SER A 408 -14.71 4.36 -8.45
CA SER A 408 -15.13 5.73 -8.78
C SER A 408 -16.57 6.09 -8.37
N GLY A 409 -17.36 5.15 -7.85
CA GLY A 409 -18.78 5.38 -7.51
C GLY A 409 -19.69 5.65 -8.72
N THR A 410 -19.22 5.47 -9.97
CA THR A 410 -20.01 5.69 -11.19
C THR A 410 -21.03 4.57 -11.46
N VAL A 411 -21.95 4.79 -12.40
CA VAL A 411 -23.00 3.80 -12.78
C VAL A 411 -22.45 2.52 -13.41
N GLN A 412 -21.22 2.54 -13.93
CA GLN A 412 -20.52 1.38 -14.48
C GLN A 412 -19.61 0.70 -13.44
N GLN A 413 -19.55 1.24 -12.22
CA GLN A 413 -18.83 0.63 -11.11
C GLN A 413 -19.68 -0.50 -10.52
N VAL A 414 -19.06 -1.67 -10.35
CA VAL A 414 -19.78 -2.93 -10.07
C VAL A 414 -20.55 -2.92 -8.75
N ILE A 415 -19.96 -2.43 -7.66
CA ILE A 415 -20.60 -2.43 -6.34
C ILE A 415 -21.73 -1.39 -6.27
N SER A 416 -21.54 -0.22 -6.87
CA SER A 416 -22.55 0.81 -7.08
C SER A 416 -23.74 0.24 -7.85
N TYR A 417 -23.49 -0.62 -8.84
CA TYR A 417 -24.56 -1.28 -9.58
C TYR A 417 -25.29 -2.33 -8.71
N ILE A 418 -24.58 -3.15 -7.94
CA ILE A 418 -25.18 -4.12 -7.01
C ILE A 418 -26.10 -3.41 -5.99
N TYR A 419 -25.64 -2.30 -5.40
CA TYR A 419 -26.44 -1.51 -4.46
C TYR A 419 -27.51 -0.64 -5.14
N GLY A 420 -27.26 -0.20 -6.36
CA GLY A 420 -28.12 0.73 -7.09
C GLY A 420 -29.18 0.07 -8.00
N VAL A 421 -29.15 -1.25 -8.18
CA VAL A 421 -30.09 -1.98 -9.04
C VAL A 421 -30.66 -3.18 -8.30
N SER A 422 -31.96 -3.09 -7.99
CA SER A 422 -32.71 -4.14 -7.31
C SER A 422 -32.77 -5.44 -8.12
N SER A 423 -32.93 -6.55 -7.40
CA SER A 423 -33.06 -7.89 -7.94
C SER A 423 -34.35 -8.12 -8.76
N ILE A 424 -35.30 -7.17 -8.71
CA ILE A 424 -36.49 -7.18 -9.57
C ILE A 424 -36.17 -6.93 -11.05
N PHE A 425 -35.00 -6.38 -11.38
CA PHE A 425 -34.60 -6.12 -12.76
C PHE A 425 -33.87 -7.33 -13.35
N PRO A 426 -34.31 -7.86 -14.51
CA PRO A 426 -33.67 -9.02 -15.13
C PRO A 426 -32.33 -8.63 -15.79
N ILE A 427 -31.43 -9.60 -15.97
CA ILE A 427 -30.21 -9.42 -16.77
C ILE A 427 -30.52 -9.26 -18.25
N TYR A 428 -31.51 -10.01 -18.72
CA TYR A 428 -31.87 -10.15 -20.13
C TYR A 428 -33.35 -9.88 -20.33
N VAL A 429 -33.70 -9.45 -21.54
CA VAL A 429 -35.08 -9.17 -21.95
C VAL A 429 -35.96 -10.42 -21.83
N ARG A 430 -37.17 -10.24 -21.31
CA ARG A 430 -38.16 -11.32 -21.10
C ARG A 430 -39.51 -11.03 -21.76
N ASP A 431 -40.24 -12.09 -22.11
CA ASP A 431 -41.64 -11.97 -22.53
C ASP A 431 -42.58 -11.82 -21.33
N ALA A 432 -43.87 -11.63 -21.59
CA ALA A 432 -44.90 -11.46 -20.55
C ALA A 432 -45.06 -12.67 -19.61
N ASN A 433 -44.58 -13.85 -20.00
CA ASN A 433 -44.59 -15.06 -19.18
C ASN A 433 -43.25 -15.26 -18.44
N GLY A 434 -42.31 -14.33 -18.57
CA GLY A 434 -40.99 -14.39 -17.97
C GLY A 434 -39.95 -15.18 -18.78
N ALA A 435 -40.27 -15.67 -19.98
CA ALA A 435 -39.32 -16.42 -20.81
C ALA A 435 -38.30 -15.48 -21.47
N LEU A 436 -37.05 -15.91 -21.59
CA LEU A 436 -35.97 -15.11 -22.17
C LEU A 436 -36.18 -14.89 -23.68
N ILE A 437 -36.02 -13.66 -24.15
CA ILE A 437 -36.09 -13.29 -25.56
C ILE A 437 -34.70 -13.32 -26.18
N ARG A 438 -34.64 -13.82 -27.42
CA ARG A 438 -33.43 -13.86 -28.24
C ARG A 438 -33.61 -13.01 -29.49
N ASP A 439 -32.50 -12.47 -29.97
CA ASP A 439 -32.46 -11.75 -31.24
C ASP A 439 -32.54 -12.70 -32.45
N SER A 440 -32.43 -12.14 -33.66
CA SER A 440 -32.46 -12.91 -34.91
C SER A 440 -31.25 -13.82 -35.11
N ALA A 441 -30.14 -13.59 -34.39
CA ALA A 441 -28.95 -14.45 -34.38
C ALA A 441 -29.04 -15.56 -33.31
N GLY A 442 -30.07 -15.53 -32.46
CA GLY A 442 -30.27 -16.49 -31.36
C GLY A 442 -29.54 -16.10 -30.08
N GLU A 443 -28.96 -14.91 -29.99
CA GLU A 443 -28.30 -14.40 -28.79
C GLU A 443 -29.32 -13.80 -27.82
N LEU A 444 -29.04 -13.88 -26.51
CA LEU A 444 -29.87 -13.23 -25.50
C LEU A 444 -29.68 -11.72 -25.56
N ILE A 445 -30.77 -10.97 -25.44
CA ILE A 445 -30.76 -9.51 -25.46
C ILE A 445 -30.64 -9.01 -24.03
N TYR A 446 -29.66 -8.16 -23.72
CA TYR A 446 -29.51 -7.56 -22.39
C TYR A 446 -30.66 -6.59 -22.10
N ASP A 447 -31.18 -6.63 -20.87
CA ASP A 447 -32.12 -5.61 -20.41
C ASP A 447 -31.34 -4.40 -19.92
N ILE A 448 -31.41 -3.31 -20.69
CA ILE A 448 -30.78 -2.03 -20.34
C ILE A 448 -31.77 -1.06 -19.70
N GLY A 449 -33.03 -1.46 -19.51
CA GLY A 449 -34.04 -0.60 -18.88
C GLY A 449 -34.48 0.60 -19.74
N ASP A 450 -34.52 0.41 -21.07
CA ASP A 450 -34.89 1.44 -22.06
C ASP A 450 -36.34 1.33 -22.56
N GLY A 451 -37.13 0.39 -22.04
CA GLY A 451 -38.50 0.18 -22.52
C GLY A 451 -38.60 -0.72 -23.76
N TYR A 452 -37.71 -1.71 -23.92
CA TYR A 452 -37.59 -2.58 -25.10
C TYR A 452 -38.93 -3.10 -25.66
N ILE A 453 -39.89 -3.47 -24.80
CA ILE A 453 -41.26 -3.81 -25.21
C ILE A 453 -42.25 -2.81 -24.60
N PRO A 454 -42.77 -1.86 -25.39
CA PRO A 454 -43.73 -0.88 -24.89
C PRO A 454 -44.99 -1.54 -24.30
N GLY A 455 -45.41 -1.08 -23.13
CA GLY A 455 -46.67 -1.47 -22.48
C GLY A 455 -46.64 -2.81 -21.74
N GLN A 456 -45.45 -3.41 -21.54
CA GLN A 456 -45.27 -4.58 -20.67
C GLN A 456 -44.69 -4.15 -19.31
N PRO A 457 -45.15 -4.73 -18.18
CA PRO A 457 -44.53 -4.53 -16.85
C PRO A 457 -43.23 -5.33 -16.70
N VAL A 458 -42.47 -5.49 -17.78
CA VAL A 458 -41.16 -6.14 -17.88
C VAL A 458 -40.41 -5.52 -19.05
N ASN A 459 -39.10 -5.32 -18.91
CA ASN A 459 -38.27 -4.54 -19.83
C ASN A 459 -38.77 -3.09 -20.00
N SER A 460 -39.38 -2.53 -18.95
CA SER A 460 -39.85 -1.14 -18.91
C SER A 460 -38.67 -0.15 -18.77
N VAL A 461 -38.97 1.14 -18.71
CA VAL A 461 -37.95 2.14 -18.35
C VAL A 461 -37.55 1.92 -16.90
N ARG A 462 -36.26 1.70 -16.66
CA ARG A 462 -35.72 1.49 -15.32
C ARG A 462 -35.46 2.84 -14.66
N ASN A 463 -36.01 3.04 -13.46
CA ASN A 463 -35.85 4.29 -12.70
C ASN A 463 -34.42 4.49 -12.16
N ALA A 464 -33.69 3.42 -11.88
CA ALA A 464 -32.28 3.45 -11.49
C ALA A 464 -31.40 2.97 -12.64
N PHE A 465 -30.36 3.74 -13.01
CA PHE A 465 -29.40 3.39 -14.06
C PHE A 465 -30.03 2.91 -15.38
N GLY A 466 -31.11 3.58 -15.82
CA GLY A 466 -31.72 3.34 -17.14
C GLY A 466 -30.73 3.58 -18.28
N GLY A 467 -30.76 2.70 -19.28
CA GLY A 467 -29.81 2.65 -20.40
C GLY A 467 -28.55 1.82 -20.11
N GLU A 468 -28.32 1.37 -18.87
CA GLU A 468 -27.13 0.61 -18.48
C GLU A 468 -27.46 -0.84 -18.09
N ASN A 469 -26.49 -1.72 -18.38
CA ASN A 469 -26.44 -3.08 -17.88
C ASN A 469 -24.96 -3.41 -17.65
N VAL A 470 -24.51 -3.40 -16.39
CA VAL A 470 -23.07 -3.48 -16.10
C VAL A 470 -22.44 -4.79 -16.57
N LEU A 471 -23.19 -5.89 -16.56
CA LEU A 471 -22.73 -7.16 -17.14
C LEU A 471 -22.49 -7.01 -18.64
N ALA A 472 -23.39 -6.36 -19.37
CA ALA A 472 -23.23 -6.04 -20.79
C ALA A 472 -22.04 -5.09 -21.02
N SER A 473 -21.92 -4.02 -20.24
CA SER A 473 -20.83 -3.05 -20.34
C SER A 473 -19.46 -3.72 -20.15
N ILE A 474 -19.35 -4.67 -19.20
CA ILE A 474 -18.14 -5.47 -18.99
C ILE A 474 -17.95 -6.50 -20.12
N ASN A 475 -19.03 -7.13 -20.60
CA ASN A 475 -18.94 -8.22 -21.56
C ASN A 475 -18.66 -7.77 -23.01
N LEU A 476 -19.22 -6.63 -23.38
CA LEU A 476 -19.13 -6.05 -24.71
C LEU A 476 -18.01 -5.02 -24.81
N GLY A 477 -17.74 -4.31 -23.71
CA GLY A 477 -16.62 -3.38 -23.60
C GLY A 477 -15.27 -4.07 -23.34
N GLU A 478 -14.23 -3.26 -23.37
CA GLU A 478 -12.87 -3.66 -23.02
C GLU A 478 -12.20 -2.51 -22.27
N GLU A 479 -11.57 -2.79 -21.12
CA GLU A 479 -10.66 -1.85 -20.46
C GLU A 479 -9.35 -2.57 -20.12
N ASN A 480 -8.25 -2.04 -20.64
CA ASN A 480 -6.94 -2.64 -20.47
C ASN A 480 -5.89 -1.58 -20.14
N ARG A 481 -5.08 -1.84 -19.11
CA ARG A 481 -3.98 -0.99 -18.67
C ARG A 481 -2.66 -1.76 -18.75
N LYS A 482 -1.80 -1.33 -19.66
CA LYS A 482 -0.45 -1.88 -19.83
C LYS A 482 0.57 -0.96 -19.21
N ARG A 483 1.48 -1.53 -18.42
CA ARG A 483 2.59 -0.80 -17.80
C ARG A 483 3.88 -1.47 -18.17
N THR A 484 4.86 -0.69 -18.61
CA THR A 484 6.23 -1.16 -18.84
C THR A 484 7.16 -0.27 -18.06
N ASN A 485 8.04 -0.84 -17.25
CA ASN A 485 9.06 -0.08 -16.54
C ASN A 485 10.45 -0.66 -16.80
N PHE A 486 11.38 0.21 -17.19
CA PHE A 486 12.80 -0.07 -17.24
C PHE A 486 13.51 0.86 -16.28
N LEU A 487 14.24 0.29 -15.31
CA LEU A 487 15.11 1.01 -14.40
C LEU A 487 16.55 0.50 -14.60
N GLY A 488 17.47 1.42 -14.86
CA GLY A 488 18.90 1.16 -14.89
C GLY A 488 19.61 2.09 -13.92
N ASN A 489 20.46 1.53 -13.06
CA ASN A 489 21.19 2.24 -12.03
C ASN A 489 22.63 1.72 -12.02
N ALA A 490 23.57 2.59 -12.42
CA ALA A 490 24.97 2.26 -12.58
C ALA A 490 25.83 3.18 -11.70
N PHE A 491 26.80 2.61 -10.99
CA PHE A 491 27.71 3.37 -10.15
C PHE A 491 29.18 3.00 -10.36
N ALA A 492 30.04 3.96 -10.07
CA ALA A 492 31.46 3.75 -9.91
C ALA A 492 31.91 4.40 -8.59
N GLU A 493 32.64 3.65 -7.78
CA GLU A 493 33.22 4.06 -6.51
C GLU A 493 34.74 3.97 -6.62
N ILE A 494 35.39 5.10 -6.37
CA ILE A 494 36.82 5.33 -6.49
C ILE A 494 37.36 5.63 -5.10
N LYS A 495 38.18 4.72 -4.57
CA LYS A 495 38.97 4.96 -3.36
C LYS A 495 40.18 5.81 -3.73
N ILE A 496 40.13 7.10 -3.37
CA ILE A 496 41.20 8.06 -3.70
C ILE A 496 42.42 7.77 -2.81
N PHE A 497 42.18 7.60 -1.52
CA PHE A 497 43.14 7.10 -0.53
C PHE A 497 42.36 6.50 0.65
N ASP A 498 43.05 5.89 1.61
CA ASP A 498 42.42 5.28 2.78
C ASP A 498 41.55 6.29 3.54
N GLY A 499 40.27 5.97 3.69
CA GLY A 499 39.28 6.84 4.32
C GLY A 499 38.61 7.86 3.40
N LEU A 500 39.07 8.10 2.16
CA LEU A 500 38.39 9.00 1.20
C LEU A 500 37.91 8.25 -0.05
N THR A 501 36.59 8.24 -0.24
CA THR A 501 35.93 7.61 -1.39
C THR A 501 35.12 8.63 -2.18
N PHE A 502 35.24 8.57 -3.50
CA PHE A 502 34.36 9.29 -4.43
C PHE A 502 33.46 8.28 -5.12
N ARG A 503 32.15 8.49 -5.06
CA ARG A 503 31.16 7.65 -5.73
C ARG A 503 30.32 8.50 -6.68
N THR A 504 30.19 8.06 -7.92
CA THR A 504 29.22 8.60 -8.86
C THR A 504 28.17 7.56 -9.16
N ASN A 505 26.91 7.96 -9.10
CA ASN A 505 25.76 7.12 -9.40
C ASN A 505 24.92 7.78 -10.50
N PHE A 506 24.53 7.00 -11.49
CA PHE A 506 23.67 7.43 -12.60
C PHE A 506 22.49 6.48 -12.72
N SER A 507 21.28 7.03 -12.62
CA SER A 507 20.03 6.30 -12.70
C SER A 507 19.17 6.84 -13.85
N TYR A 508 18.59 5.92 -14.62
CA TYR A 508 17.66 6.17 -15.71
C TYR A 508 16.44 5.29 -15.52
N GLU A 509 15.26 5.91 -15.48
CA GLU A 509 13.97 5.21 -15.48
C GLU A 509 13.16 5.64 -16.69
N ASN A 510 12.57 4.67 -17.38
CA ASN A 510 11.54 4.90 -18.39
C ASN A 510 10.31 4.05 -18.05
N TYR A 511 9.22 4.75 -17.74
CA TYR A 511 7.94 4.16 -17.39
C TYR A 511 6.90 4.55 -18.44
N LEU A 512 6.29 3.54 -19.07
CA LEU A 512 5.23 3.68 -20.06
C LEU A 512 3.92 3.14 -19.47
N PHE A 513 2.90 3.99 -19.46
CA PHE A 513 1.51 3.60 -19.23
C PHE A 513 0.74 3.73 -20.55
N ASP A 514 0.07 2.66 -20.98
CA ASP A 514 -0.79 2.63 -22.17
C ASP A 514 -2.16 2.08 -21.72
N SER A 515 -3.16 2.96 -21.69
CA SER A 515 -4.55 2.61 -21.40
C SER A 515 -5.33 2.51 -22.71
N PHE A 516 -6.25 1.55 -22.74
CA PHE A 516 -7.22 1.40 -23.80
C PHE A 516 -8.58 1.14 -23.18
N SER A 517 -9.60 1.88 -23.62
CA SER A 517 -10.99 1.56 -23.31
C SER A 517 -11.85 1.56 -24.57
N PHE A 518 -12.75 0.60 -24.65
CA PHE A 518 -13.81 0.51 -25.64
C PHE A 518 -15.15 0.41 -24.91
N ASN A 519 -16.06 1.34 -25.23
CA ASN A 519 -17.45 1.28 -24.83
C ASN A 519 -18.30 0.94 -26.05
N ASP A 520 -19.09 -0.12 -25.94
CA ASP A 520 -19.92 -0.68 -27.01
C ASP A 520 -21.20 0.16 -27.22
N ASP A 521 -21.74 0.17 -28.45
CA ASP A 521 -22.91 0.95 -28.82
C ASP A 521 -24.26 0.33 -28.42
N ARG A 522 -24.25 -0.87 -27.84
CA ARG A 522 -25.48 -1.53 -27.37
C ARG A 522 -25.87 -1.18 -25.95
N VAL A 523 -25.01 -0.49 -25.19
CA VAL A 523 -25.24 -0.22 -23.76
C VAL A 523 -24.68 1.13 -23.34
N GLY A 524 -25.36 1.75 -22.38
CA GLY A 524 -24.86 2.91 -21.66
C GLY A 524 -24.75 4.18 -22.50
N PHE A 525 -23.92 5.10 -22.02
CA PHE A 525 -23.72 6.39 -22.67
C PHE A 525 -23.15 6.30 -24.10
N ALA A 526 -22.55 5.15 -24.47
CA ALA A 526 -21.96 4.95 -25.78
C ALA A 526 -22.99 4.56 -26.85
N ALA A 527 -24.22 4.20 -26.45
CA ALA A 527 -25.27 3.80 -27.38
C ALA A 527 -25.74 4.94 -28.31
N GLY A 528 -25.80 6.18 -27.80
CA GLY A 528 -26.20 7.34 -28.59
C GLY A 528 -25.14 7.85 -29.58
N ILE A 529 -23.92 7.32 -29.52
CA ILE A 529 -22.75 7.80 -30.28
C ILE A 529 -22.09 6.69 -31.12
N ASN A 530 -22.74 5.53 -31.23
CA ASN A 530 -22.25 4.34 -31.94
C ASN A 530 -20.86 3.91 -31.44
N GLY A 531 -20.71 3.81 -30.12
CA GLY A 531 -19.49 3.32 -29.49
C GLY A 531 -18.41 4.37 -29.34
N ARG A 532 -17.45 4.10 -28.45
CA ARG A 532 -16.33 5.01 -28.16
C ARG A 532 -15.05 4.22 -27.89
N VAL A 533 -13.95 4.67 -28.47
CA VAL A 533 -12.60 4.19 -28.13
C VAL A 533 -11.82 5.35 -27.53
N THR A 534 -11.21 5.13 -26.37
CA THR A 534 -10.25 6.06 -25.76
C THR A 534 -8.90 5.36 -25.62
N ARG A 535 -7.84 6.09 -25.93
CA ARG A 535 -6.47 5.60 -25.73
C ARG A 535 -5.62 6.70 -25.14
N ASP A 536 -5.02 6.42 -23.98
CA ASP A 536 -4.04 7.29 -23.35
C ASP A 536 -2.66 6.60 -23.36
N ARG A 537 -1.63 7.40 -23.54
CA ARG A 537 -0.24 6.96 -23.46
C ARG A 537 0.58 8.00 -22.72
N ASP A 538 1.10 7.57 -21.57
CA ASP A 538 1.96 8.40 -20.74
C ASP A 538 3.37 7.80 -20.73
N ILE A 539 4.35 8.62 -21.06
CA ILE A 539 5.77 8.29 -20.95
C ILE A 539 6.37 9.17 -19.87
N THR A 540 6.81 8.53 -18.79
CA THR A 540 7.59 9.17 -17.74
C THR A 540 9.06 8.79 -17.91
N THR A 541 9.92 9.79 -18.03
CA THR A 541 11.37 9.60 -18.07
C THR A 541 12.03 10.33 -16.90
N THR A 542 12.82 9.59 -16.13
CA THR A 542 13.58 10.13 -15.00
C THR A 542 15.07 9.91 -15.23
N VAL A 543 15.84 10.96 -15.01
CA VAL A 543 17.31 10.90 -14.98
C VAL A 543 17.78 11.48 -13.66
N ASN A 544 18.61 10.73 -12.94
CA ASN A 544 19.18 11.16 -11.69
C ASN A 544 20.68 10.85 -11.66
N ALA A 545 21.48 11.87 -11.33
CA ALA A 545 22.91 11.73 -11.15
C ALA A 545 23.28 12.24 -9.76
N VAL A 546 23.89 11.37 -8.96
CA VAL A 546 24.34 11.68 -7.60
C VAL A 546 25.84 11.47 -7.53
N GLN A 547 26.57 12.47 -7.06
CA GLN A 547 27.99 12.35 -6.76
C GLN A 547 28.19 12.55 -5.26
N THR A 548 28.99 11.68 -4.67
CA THR A 548 29.27 11.66 -3.24
C THR A 548 30.77 11.61 -3.02
N LEU A 549 31.28 12.50 -2.18
CA LEU A 549 32.62 12.42 -1.62
C LEU A 549 32.47 12.11 -0.13
N ASN A 550 32.89 10.93 0.28
CA ASN A 550 32.80 10.46 1.66
C ASN A 550 34.21 10.34 2.26
N TYR A 551 34.42 10.98 3.41
CA TYR A 551 35.64 10.89 4.21
C TYR A 551 35.33 10.30 5.57
N VAL A 552 36.01 9.23 5.97
CA VAL A 552 35.92 8.63 7.30
C VAL A 552 37.33 8.45 7.86
N ASN A 553 37.57 8.98 9.06
CA ASN A 553 38.83 8.82 9.76
C ASN A 553 38.60 8.46 11.22
N THR A 554 39.37 7.48 11.70
CA THR A 554 39.33 7.01 13.09
C THR A 554 40.68 7.30 13.75
N PHE A 555 40.67 7.98 14.89
CA PHE A 555 41.86 8.32 15.67
C PHE A 555 41.59 8.16 17.16
N GLY A 556 42.33 7.25 17.80
CA GLY A 556 42.03 6.84 19.17
C GLY A 556 40.58 6.33 19.27
N ASN A 557 39.80 6.90 20.18
CA ASN A 557 38.38 6.56 20.36
C ASN A 557 37.43 7.45 19.55
N HIS A 558 37.94 8.27 18.63
CA HIS A 558 37.14 9.20 17.85
C HIS A 558 37.01 8.71 16.41
N THR A 559 35.80 8.73 15.87
CA THR A 559 35.57 8.58 14.43
C THR A 559 34.84 9.81 13.92
N ILE A 560 35.38 10.43 12.86
CA ILE A 560 34.73 11.54 12.16
C ILE A 560 34.41 11.08 10.75
N GLY A 561 33.15 11.25 10.35
CA GLY A 561 32.69 11.10 8.98
C GLY A 561 32.28 12.44 8.39
N ALA A 562 32.57 12.69 7.13
CA ALA A 562 32.11 13.85 6.38
C ALA A 562 31.69 13.44 4.97
N ASP A 563 30.48 13.85 4.57
CA ASP A 563 29.94 13.63 3.22
C ASP A 563 29.71 14.96 2.52
N LEU A 564 30.11 15.05 1.26
CA LEU A 564 29.67 16.08 0.32
C LEU A 564 28.91 15.41 -0.81
N ILE A 565 27.66 15.82 -1.02
CA ILE A 565 26.77 15.20 -2.00
C ILE A 565 26.22 16.27 -2.94
N THR A 566 26.31 16.01 -4.24
CA THR A 566 25.64 16.77 -5.28
C THR A 566 24.64 15.90 -6.01
N GLU A 567 23.48 16.46 -6.31
CA GLU A 567 22.42 15.75 -7.03
C GLU A 567 21.87 16.62 -8.16
N ALA A 568 21.71 16.01 -9.33
CA ALA A 568 20.97 16.55 -10.46
C ALA A 568 19.86 15.57 -10.85
N TYR A 569 18.63 16.07 -10.90
CA TYR A 569 17.44 15.29 -11.17
C TYR A 569 16.63 15.96 -12.29
N THR A 570 16.15 15.15 -13.23
CA THR A 570 15.17 15.57 -14.24
C THR A 570 14.04 14.56 -14.29
N PHE A 571 12.82 15.06 -14.29
CA PHE A 571 11.60 14.31 -14.51
C PHE A 571 10.86 14.90 -15.71
N GLU A 572 10.44 14.06 -16.62
CA GLU A 572 9.70 14.42 -17.82
C GLU A 572 8.47 13.53 -17.93
N TYR A 573 7.31 14.14 -18.15
CA TYR A 573 6.03 13.47 -18.35
C TYR A 573 5.45 13.93 -19.68
N ASP A 574 5.29 12.98 -20.59
CA ASP A 574 4.77 13.17 -21.94
C ASP A 574 3.49 12.35 -22.10
N GLU A 575 2.36 13.02 -22.24
CA GLU A 575 1.02 12.45 -22.35
C GLU A 575 0.47 12.64 -23.75
N LEU A 576 -0.18 11.60 -24.26
CA LEU A 576 -0.99 11.62 -25.46
C LEU A 576 -2.32 10.93 -25.19
N ARG A 577 -3.42 11.62 -25.47
CA ARG A 577 -4.76 11.06 -25.48
C ARG A 577 -5.39 11.21 -26.85
N ALA A 578 -6.10 10.18 -27.27
CA ALA A 578 -6.95 10.23 -28.45
C ALA A 578 -8.27 9.48 -28.21
N GLN A 579 -9.36 10.07 -28.70
CA GLN A 579 -10.70 9.54 -28.58
C GLN A 579 -11.46 9.69 -29.90
N GLY A 580 -12.28 8.69 -30.21
CA GLY A 580 -13.21 8.75 -31.33
C GLY A 580 -14.49 8.00 -31.02
N THR A 581 -15.50 8.23 -31.85
CA THR A 581 -16.83 7.62 -31.81
C THR A 581 -17.28 7.21 -33.21
N GLY A 582 -18.45 6.60 -33.34
CA GLY A 582 -18.98 6.20 -34.64
C GLY A 582 -18.29 4.95 -35.19
N PHE A 583 -18.21 3.89 -34.40
CA PHE A 583 -17.64 2.62 -34.83
C PHE A 583 -18.68 1.74 -35.51
N LEU A 584 -18.23 0.97 -36.49
CA LEU A 584 -19.03 -0.11 -37.05
C LEU A 584 -19.01 -1.33 -36.12
N PRO A 585 -20.05 -2.19 -36.13
CA PRO A 585 -20.08 -3.39 -35.30
C PRO A 585 -18.80 -4.24 -35.44
N GLY A 586 -18.19 -4.60 -34.31
CA GLY A 586 -16.97 -5.41 -34.24
C GLY A 586 -15.66 -4.65 -34.50
N VAL A 587 -15.69 -3.33 -34.74
CA VAL A 587 -14.49 -2.51 -34.92
C VAL A 587 -14.15 -1.78 -33.62
N THR A 588 -13.07 -2.18 -32.96
CA THR A 588 -12.67 -1.62 -31.64
C THR A 588 -11.33 -0.88 -31.68
N VAL A 589 -10.69 -0.78 -32.84
CA VAL A 589 -9.42 -0.04 -32.99
C VAL A 589 -9.70 1.42 -33.31
N LEU A 590 -8.92 2.34 -32.75
CA LEU A 590 -9.17 3.77 -32.86
C LEU A 590 -9.38 4.25 -34.31
N ASP A 591 -8.61 3.77 -35.30
CA ASP A 591 -8.78 4.16 -36.72
C ASP A 591 -10.13 3.75 -37.33
N GLY A 592 -10.90 2.92 -36.63
CA GLY A 592 -12.28 2.59 -36.98
C GLY A 592 -13.29 3.71 -36.74
N ARG A 593 -12.92 4.80 -36.05
CA ARG A 593 -13.80 5.94 -35.78
C ARG A 593 -14.30 6.57 -37.08
N THR A 594 -15.58 6.94 -37.15
CA THR A 594 -16.10 7.85 -38.16
C THR A 594 -16.14 9.30 -37.69
N VAL A 595 -16.12 9.53 -36.38
CA VAL A 595 -16.13 10.87 -35.77
C VAL A 595 -14.98 10.98 -34.76
N PRO A 596 -13.93 11.78 -35.05
CA PRO A 596 -12.94 12.14 -34.05
C PRO A 596 -13.59 12.99 -32.95
N GLU A 597 -13.30 12.70 -31.69
CA GLU A 597 -13.89 13.41 -30.55
C GLU A 597 -12.86 14.28 -29.82
N ASP A 598 -11.72 13.71 -29.47
CA ASP A 598 -10.69 14.40 -28.69
C ASP A 598 -9.28 13.97 -29.11
N VAL A 599 -8.37 14.94 -29.13
CA VAL A 599 -6.92 14.72 -29.25
C VAL A 599 -6.25 15.71 -28.30
N ALA A 600 -5.64 15.18 -27.26
CA ALA A 600 -4.96 15.98 -26.25
C ALA A 600 -3.54 15.47 -26.04
N GLY A 601 -2.69 16.35 -25.53
CA GLY A 601 -1.34 15.97 -25.13
C GLY A 601 -0.66 17.08 -24.34
N ASN A 602 0.29 16.67 -23.50
CA ASN A 602 1.00 17.59 -22.62
C ASN A 602 2.44 17.12 -22.42
N LEU A 603 3.37 18.07 -22.36
CA LEU A 603 4.76 17.83 -21.99
C LEU A 603 5.11 18.66 -20.77
N SER A 604 5.39 17.98 -19.67
CA SER A 604 5.77 18.61 -18.41
C SER A 604 7.18 18.20 -18.01
N LYS A 605 7.99 19.17 -17.56
CA LYS A 605 9.37 18.93 -17.17
C LYS A 605 9.72 19.60 -15.85
N GLU A 606 10.27 18.81 -14.94
CA GLU A 606 10.82 19.25 -13.67
C GLU A 606 12.33 19.03 -13.64
N ARG A 607 13.05 19.97 -13.03
CA ARG A 607 14.47 19.85 -12.71
C ARG A 607 14.71 20.20 -11.25
N LEU A 608 15.57 19.43 -10.62
CA LEU A 608 16.01 19.68 -9.25
C LEU A 608 17.53 19.54 -9.18
N ASN A 609 18.18 20.53 -8.56
CA ASN A 609 19.61 20.53 -8.29
C ASN A 609 19.82 20.73 -6.79
N SER A 610 20.70 19.92 -6.19
CA SER A 610 20.92 19.94 -4.75
C SER A 610 22.38 19.83 -4.38
N TYR A 611 22.71 20.48 -3.26
CA TYR A 611 24.01 20.42 -2.61
C TYR A 611 23.80 20.10 -1.13
N LEU A 612 24.51 19.10 -0.63
CA LEU A 612 24.36 18.61 0.73
C LEU A 612 25.72 18.37 1.36
N GLY A 613 25.88 18.82 2.60
CA GLY A 613 26.98 18.46 3.47
C GLY A 613 26.46 17.72 4.70
N ARG A 614 27.17 16.68 5.13
CA ARG A 614 26.86 15.94 6.36
C ARG A 614 28.15 15.68 7.13
N VAL A 615 28.10 15.81 8.45
CA VAL A 615 29.19 15.49 9.36
C VAL A 615 28.63 14.56 10.42
N SER A 616 29.32 13.44 10.65
CA SER A 616 29.02 12.49 11.71
C SER A 616 30.21 12.36 12.65
N TYR A 617 29.93 12.15 13.91
CA TYR A 617 30.92 11.99 14.95
C TYR A 617 30.52 10.84 15.87
N ASN A 618 31.48 9.99 16.17
CA ASN A 618 31.36 8.91 17.13
C ASN A 618 32.51 9.02 18.13
N TYR A 619 32.16 9.05 19.42
CA TYR A 619 33.11 8.89 20.51
C TYR A 619 32.90 7.55 21.23
N ASN A 620 33.91 6.69 21.11
CA ASN A 620 34.06 5.42 21.81
C ASN A 620 32.86 4.46 21.65
N GLN A 621 32.11 4.59 20.54
CA GLN A 621 30.87 3.85 20.28
C GLN A 621 29.75 4.10 21.31
N LYS A 622 29.86 5.19 22.08
CA LYS A 622 28.88 5.58 23.10
C LYS A 622 28.05 6.77 22.69
N TYR A 623 28.70 7.78 22.14
CA TYR A 623 28.07 9.05 21.80
C TYR A 623 28.17 9.25 20.30
N TYR A 624 27.02 9.36 19.66
CA TYR A 624 26.90 9.63 18.25
C TYR A 624 26.27 11.01 18.08
N ALA A 625 26.81 11.80 17.18
CA ALA A 625 26.23 13.08 16.79
C ALA A 625 26.31 13.20 15.26
N GLU A 626 25.29 13.80 14.68
CA GLU A 626 25.20 14.03 13.26
C GLU A 626 24.60 15.40 12.97
N PHE A 627 25.17 16.09 11.98
CA PHE A 627 24.65 17.33 11.45
C PHE A 627 24.65 17.27 9.92
N SER A 628 23.59 17.78 9.31
CA SER A 628 23.51 17.94 7.87
C SER A 628 22.88 19.27 7.48
N GLY A 629 23.34 19.82 6.36
CA GLY A 629 22.82 21.03 5.75
C GLY A 629 22.70 20.85 4.25
N ARG A 630 21.51 21.16 3.72
CA ARG A 630 21.15 20.95 2.32
C ARG A 630 20.61 22.23 1.70
N ARG A 631 20.92 22.45 0.42
CA ARG A 631 20.36 23.51 -0.41
C ARG A 631 19.77 22.91 -1.69
N ASP A 632 18.46 23.05 -1.87
CA ASP A 632 17.69 22.49 -2.99
C ASP A 632 17.15 23.59 -3.90
N GLY A 633 17.32 23.43 -5.21
CA GLY A 633 16.80 24.31 -6.25
C GLY A 633 15.80 23.57 -7.12
N SER A 634 14.55 24.02 -7.17
CA SER A 634 13.46 23.38 -7.95
C SER A 634 12.97 24.29 -9.08
N SER A 635 12.75 23.72 -10.27
CA SER A 635 12.17 24.47 -11.40
C SER A 635 10.68 24.80 -11.23
N ARG A 636 10.01 24.22 -10.22
CA ARG A 636 8.59 24.52 -9.90
C ARG A 636 8.37 25.91 -9.31
N PHE A 637 9.44 26.62 -8.97
CA PHE A 637 9.40 27.94 -8.35
C PHE A 637 10.11 28.98 -9.23
N SER A 638 9.79 30.26 -9.00
CA SER A 638 10.39 31.38 -9.71
C SER A 638 11.91 31.49 -9.45
N GLN A 639 12.60 32.35 -10.18
CA GLN A 639 14.05 32.56 -9.95
C GLN A 639 14.35 33.08 -8.54
N ASP A 640 13.41 33.81 -7.96
CA ASP A 640 13.57 34.48 -6.68
C ASP A 640 13.38 33.53 -5.49
N THR A 641 12.54 32.49 -5.62
CA THR A 641 12.15 31.60 -4.51
C THR A 641 12.56 30.14 -4.67
N ARG A 642 13.19 29.75 -5.79
CA ARG A 642 13.52 28.33 -6.07
C ARG A 642 14.47 27.63 -5.13
N TRP A 643 15.31 28.38 -4.41
CA TRP A 643 16.32 27.81 -3.53
C TRP A 643 15.81 27.73 -2.09
N GLY A 644 15.65 26.51 -1.57
CA GLY A 644 15.37 26.23 -0.16
C GLY A 644 16.63 25.76 0.59
N ASN A 645 16.76 26.14 1.87
CA ASN A 645 17.81 25.62 2.75
C ASN A 645 17.18 24.82 3.88
N PHE A 646 17.77 23.68 4.17
CA PHE A 646 17.23 22.67 5.08
C PHE A 646 18.35 22.12 5.94
N PHE A 647 18.10 21.91 7.23
CA PHE A 647 19.10 21.45 8.18
C PHE A 647 18.52 20.33 9.03
N ALA A 648 19.35 19.38 9.41
CA ALA A 648 19.00 18.37 10.40
C ALA A 648 20.17 18.10 11.34
N ALA A 649 19.85 17.85 12.60
CA ALA A 649 20.79 17.47 13.63
C ALA A 649 20.21 16.32 14.46
N GLY A 650 21.05 15.38 14.84
CA GLY A 650 20.66 14.27 15.69
C GLY A 650 21.80 13.84 16.59
N ALA A 651 21.46 13.28 17.74
CA ALA A 651 22.42 12.69 18.66
C ALA A 651 21.84 11.44 19.29
N SER A 652 22.72 10.51 19.65
CA SER A 652 22.35 9.36 20.46
C SER A 652 23.44 8.96 21.44
N TRP A 653 23.00 8.35 22.54
CA TRP A 653 23.84 7.91 23.64
C TRP A 653 23.50 6.48 23.99
N VAL A 654 24.45 5.57 23.78
CA VAL A 654 24.37 4.16 24.16
C VAL A 654 24.82 4.04 25.62
N VAL A 655 23.84 4.13 26.53
CA VAL A 655 24.04 4.13 27.99
C VAL A 655 24.54 2.78 28.48
N SER A 656 24.14 1.69 27.83
CA SER A 656 24.59 0.34 28.20
C SER A 656 26.10 0.16 28.05
N GLU A 657 26.78 0.96 27.23
CA GLU A 657 28.24 0.91 27.12
C GLU A 657 28.96 1.66 28.27
N GLU A 658 28.22 2.33 29.16
CA GLU A 658 28.81 2.98 30.32
C GLU A 658 29.25 1.98 31.39
N SER A 659 30.35 2.29 32.07
CA SER A 659 30.94 1.38 33.06
C SER A 659 30.01 1.02 34.22
N PHE A 660 28.97 1.82 34.47
CA PHE A 660 27.98 1.56 35.51
C PHE A 660 26.84 0.63 35.05
N LEU A 661 26.72 0.35 33.75
CA LEU A 661 25.60 -0.43 33.19
C LEU A 661 26.06 -1.58 32.27
N ARG A 662 27.30 -1.57 31.81
CA ARG A 662 27.87 -2.54 30.84
C ARG A 662 27.77 -3.99 31.28
N ASP A 663 27.85 -4.27 32.57
CA ASP A 663 27.79 -5.63 33.12
C ASP A 663 26.35 -6.05 33.51
N SER A 664 25.33 -5.28 33.13
CA SER A 664 23.94 -5.54 33.47
C SER A 664 23.32 -6.60 32.57
N ASN A 665 23.09 -7.80 33.11
CA ASN A 665 22.34 -8.86 32.41
C ASN A 665 20.82 -8.56 32.31
N THR A 666 20.30 -7.64 33.12
CA THR A 666 18.87 -7.29 33.10
C THR A 666 18.56 -6.27 32.01
N LEU A 667 19.48 -5.33 31.76
CA LEU A 667 19.38 -4.28 30.76
C LEU A 667 20.62 -4.36 29.89
N SER A 668 20.61 -5.27 28.91
CA SER A 668 21.75 -5.59 28.05
C SER A 668 22.01 -4.51 27.00
N TYR A 669 20.97 -3.75 26.60
CA TYR A 669 21.11 -2.61 25.72
C TYR A 669 20.20 -1.46 26.15
N LEU A 670 20.74 -0.24 26.14
CA LEU A 670 19.94 0.97 26.30
C LEU A 670 20.58 2.10 25.49
N LYS A 671 19.79 2.70 24.61
CA LYS A 671 20.18 3.87 23.83
C LYS A 671 19.10 4.92 23.88
N PHE A 672 19.48 6.15 24.19
CA PHE A 672 18.63 7.32 23.98
C PHE A 672 19.01 7.99 22.66
N LYS A 673 18.01 8.46 21.91
CA LYS A 673 18.21 9.17 20.65
C LYS A 673 17.27 10.37 20.54
N GLY A 674 17.75 11.44 19.92
CA GLY A 674 16.98 12.64 19.68
C GLY A 674 17.41 13.31 18.38
N SER A 675 16.45 13.81 17.63
CA SER A 675 16.72 14.51 16.37
C SER A 675 15.76 15.67 16.13
N TYR A 676 16.23 16.66 15.39
CA TYR A 676 15.46 17.76 14.84
C TYR A 676 15.87 17.98 13.39
N GLY A 677 14.92 18.24 12.50
CA GLY A 677 15.27 18.65 11.15
C GLY A 677 14.11 19.28 10.39
N GLU A 678 14.49 20.05 9.38
CA GLU A 678 13.58 20.74 8.46
C GLU A 678 13.76 20.18 7.06
N LEU A 679 12.66 19.99 6.35
CA LEU A 679 12.63 19.54 4.96
C LEU A 679 11.66 20.39 4.15
N GLY A 680 11.90 20.53 2.85
CA GLY A 680 10.96 21.16 1.92
C GLY A 680 9.98 20.15 1.33
N ASN A 681 8.88 20.62 0.76
CA ASN A 681 7.98 19.87 -0.11
C ASN A 681 7.60 20.77 -1.30
N ASN A 682 7.72 20.26 -2.52
CA ASN A 682 7.35 20.92 -3.77
C ASN A 682 6.43 20.06 -4.64
N ARG A 683 5.96 18.91 -4.15
CA ARG A 683 5.20 17.92 -4.93
C ARG A 683 3.71 18.24 -4.90
N GLY A 684 2.98 17.92 -5.98
CA GLY A 684 1.52 18.11 -6.05
C GLY A 684 1.02 19.52 -6.37
N ILE A 685 1.90 20.51 -6.56
CA ILE A 685 1.51 21.93 -6.74
C ILE A 685 1.42 22.40 -8.20
N GLY A 686 1.68 21.51 -9.16
CA GLY A 686 1.89 21.84 -10.58
C GLY A 686 3.36 22.10 -10.94
N TYR A 687 3.65 22.30 -12.23
CA TYR A 687 5.01 22.51 -12.75
C TYR A 687 5.42 23.99 -12.84
N PHE A 688 4.46 24.89 -13.03
CA PHE A 688 4.69 26.33 -13.16
C PHE A 688 3.66 27.15 -12.34
N PRO A 689 3.43 26.84 -11.05
CA PRO A 689 2.41 27.52 -10.23
C PRO A 689 2.64 29.03 -10.05
N TYR A 690 3.84 29.52 -10.36
CA TYR A 690 4.23 30.93 -10.28
C TYR A 690 3.92 31.72 -11.57
N GLN A 691 3.34 31.09 -12.59
CA GLN A 691 3.02 31.72 -13.88
C GLN A 691 1.50 31.79 -14.10
N SER A 692 1.01 32.97 -14.46
CA SER A 692 -0.34 33.10 -15.01
C SER A 692 -0.34 32.58 -16.45
N VAL A 693 -1.18 31.59 -16.73
CA VAL A 693 -1.30 30.96 -18.05
C VAL A 693 -2.68 31.18 -18.64
N PHE A 694 -2.80 31.05 -19.96
CA PHE A 694 -4.07 31.08 -20.67
C PHE A 694 -4.48 29.66 -21.05
N GLY A 695 -5.72 29.29 -20.73
CA GLY A 695 -6.38 28.10 -21.22
C GLY A 695 -6.79 28.30 -22.67
N LEU A 696 -6.46 27.34 -23.53
CA LEU A 696 -6.83 27.33 -24.94
C LEU A 696 -8.19 26.64 -25.13
N GLY A 697 -8.77 26.73 -26.32
CA GLY A 697 -10.01 26.02 -26.67
C GLY A 697 -11.30 26.77 -26.36
N TRP A 698 -11.21 28.00 -25.84
CA TRP A 698 -12.35 28.90 -25.61
C TRP A 698 -12.74 29.64 -26.88
N ASN A 699 -12.88 28.87 -27.97
CA ASN A 699 -13.11 29.40 -29.30
C ASN A 699 -14.46 30.09 -29.36
N ASN A 700 -14.52 31.20 -30.09
CA ASN A 700 -15.76 31.89 -30.38
C ASN A 700 -16.04 31.72 -31.87
N GLU A 701 -17.03 30.88 -32.19
CA GLU A 701 -17.27 30.37 -33.54
C GLU A 701 -15.98 29.70 -34.08
N GLY A 702 -15.56 30.05 -35.30
CA GLY A 702 -14.32 29.54 -35.90
C GLY A 702 -13.03 30.24 -35.44
N ASN A 703 -13.10 31.23 -34.54
CA ASN A 703 -11.90 31.95 -34.09
C ASN A 703 -11.30 31.30 -32.86
N THR A 704 -9.98 31.14 -32.86
CA THR A 704 -9.23 30.69 -31.68
C THR A 704 -9.49 31.64 -30.51
N GLY A 705 -9.89 31.09 -29.38
CA GLY A 705 -10.08 31.85 -28.17
C GLY A 705 -9.34 31.25 -26.99
N VAL A 706 -9.02 32.14 -26.05
CA VAL A 706 -8.26 31.82 -24.85
C VAL A 706 -8.92 32.48 -23.64
N LEU A 707 -8.80 31.84 -22.49
CA LEU A 707 -9.29 32.36 -21.22
C LEU A 707 -8.14 32.35 -20.21
N LEU A 708 -8.03 33.37 -19.38
CA LEU A 708 -7.00 33.39 -18.33
C LEU A 708 -7.32 32.27 -17.31
N SER A 709 -6.44 31.28 -17.17
CA SER A 709 -6.70 30.11 -16.32
C SER A 709 -6.70 30.43 -14.82
N GLY A 710 -6.14 31.57 -14.42
CA GLY A 710 -6.08 32.03 -13.04
C GLY A 710 -4.98 33.07 -12.82
N VAL A 711 -4.92 33.59 -11.59
CA VAL A 711 -3.80 34.40 -11.11
C VAL A 711 -2.76 33.51 -10.43
N ALA A 712 -1.48 33.88 -10.56
CA ALA A 712 -0.38 33.16 -9.92
C ALA A 712 0.34 34.06 -8.91
N ASP A 713 0.84 33.45 -7.84
CA ASP A 713 1.76 34.08 -6.90
C ASP A 713 3.21 33.86 -7.35
N PRO A 714 3.93 34.90 -7.82
CA PRO A 714 5.33 34.75 -8.24
C PRO A 714 6.29 34.44 -7.08
N LEU A 715 5.85 34.66 -5.84
CA LEU A 715 6.63 34.44 -4.61
C LEU A 715 6.30 33.11 -3.94
N ILE A 716 5.47 32.26 -4.56
CA ILE A 716 5.24 30.91 -4.06
C ILE A 716 6.57 30.18 -3.90
N SER A 717 6.71 29.49 -2.77
CA SER A 717 7.95 28.87 -2.32
C SER A 717 7.66 27.51 -1.66
N TRP A 718 8.70 26.85 -1.16
CA TRP A 718 8.62 25.54 -0.53
C TRP A 718 7.65 25.50 0.66
N GLU A 719 6.81 24.48 0.72
CA GLU A 719 6.19 24.07 1.98
C GLU A 719 7.28 23.46 2.87
N LYS A 720 7.36 23.83 4.14
CA LYS A 720 8.40 23.33 5.05
C LYS A 720 7.81 22.41 6.10
N THR A 721 8.50 21.32 6.38
CA THR A 721 8.17 20.39 7.45
C THR A 721 9.28 20.39 8.48
N ALA A 722 9.00 20.86 9.70
CA ALA A 722 9.89 20.75 10.85
C ALA A 722 9.50 19.52 11.68
N SER A 723 10.46 18.64 11.95
CA SER A 723 10.23 17.39 12.69
C SER A 723 11.18 17.25 13.87
N THR A 724 10.62 16.96 15.04
CA THR A 724 11.35 16.58 16.25
C THR A 724 11.06 15.13 16.59
N ASN A 725 12.09 14.38 16.99
CA ASN A 725 11.97 13.00 17.45
C ASN A 725 12.77 12.80 18.73
N VAL A 726 12.21 12.09 19.71
CA VAL A 726 12.90 11.65 20.92
C VAL A 726 12.53 10.20 21.16
N GLY A 727 13.50 9.33 21.41
CA GLY A 727 13.22 7.93 21.62
C GLY A 727 14.25 7.20 22.44
N ALA A 728 13.88 5.99 22.85
CA ALA A 728 14.74 5.04 23.52
C ALA A 728 14.63 3.68 22.84
N ASP A 729 15.77 3.07 22.54
CA ASP A 729 15.90 1.68 22.12
C ASP A 729 16.46 0.87 23.30
N PHE A 730 15.91 -0.31 23.56
CA PHE A 730 16.31 -1.12 24.71
C PHE A 730 16.29 -2.62 24.42
N GLU A 731 17.09 -3.35 25.20
CA GLU A 731 17.10 -4.81 25.27
C GLU A 731 17.22 -5.23 26.74
N LEU A 732 16.37 -6.17 27.14
CA LEU A 732 16.28 -6.71 28.49
C LEU A 732 16.56 -8.21 28.47
N PHE A 733 17.18 -8.69 29.56
CA PHE A 733 17.44 -10.11 29.80
C PHE A 733 18.19 -10.80 28.66
N ASN A 734 19.27 -10.18 28.17
CA ASN A 734 20.13 -10.69 27.10
C ASN A 734 19.34 -11.08 25.83
N GLY A 735 18.50 -10.16 25.34
CA GLY A 735 17.76 -10.35 24.08
C GLY A 735 16.39 -11.01 24.20
N ALA A 736 15.95 -11.39 25.40
CA ALA A 736 14.62 -12.00 25.57
C ALA A 736 13.48 -11.02 25.28
N LEU A 737 13.68 -9.73 25.55
CA LEU A 737 12.76 -8.66 25.20
C LEU A 737 13.55 -7.45 24.68
N SER A 738 13.26 -7.01 23.46
CA SER A 738 13.82 -5.81 22.87
C SER A 738 12.70 -4.90 22.37
N GLY A 739 13.01 -3.62 22.18
CA GLY A 739 12.02 -2.70 21.67
C GLY A 739 12.52 -1.28 21.50
N SER A 740 11.60 -0.44 21.03
CA SER A 740 11.78 0.99 20.95
C SER A 740 10.51 1.71 21.35
N VAL A 741 10.67 2.88 21.97
CA VAL A 741 9.58 3.83 22.24
C VAL A 741 10.02 5.20 21.75
N GLU A 742 9.19 5.84 20.95
CA GLU A 742 9.48 7.11 20.32
C GLU A 742 8.31 8.08 20.46
N TRP A 743 8.63 9.35 20.75
CA TRP A 743 7.73 10.47 20.63
C TRP A 743 8.17 11.34 19.45
N PHE A 744 7.19 11.79 18.66
CA PHE A 744 7.46 12.68 17.54
C PHE A 744 6.51 13.87 17.51
N ASN A 745 6.99 14.96 16.90
CA ASN A 745 6.19 16.12 16.53
C ASN A 745 6.64 16.61 15.15
N LYS A 746 5.75 16.52 14.17
CA LYS A 746 5.94 16.90 12.78
C LYS A 746 5.01 18.06 12.44
N LYS A 747 5.54 19.25 12.24
CA LYS A 747 4.80 20.46 11.91
C LYS A 747 5.09 20.88 10.47
N SER A 748 4.06 20.94 9.64
CA SER A 748 4.13 21.53 8.30
C SER A 748 3.71 23.00 8.40
N ILE A 749 4.57 23.89 7.92
CA ILE A 749 4.39 25.35 7.90
C ILE A 749 4.53 25.86 6.46
N ASP A 750 3.99 27.05 6.21
CA ASP A 750 3.97 27.65 4.88
C ASP A 750 3.30 26.71 3.85
N LEU A 751 2.21 26.06 4.27
CA LEU A 751 1.47 25.11 3.44
C LEU A 751 1.10 25.75 2.11
N ILE A 752 1.23 25.01 1.02
CA ILE A 752 0.76 25.52 -0.27
C ILE A 752 -0.74 25.26 -0.34
N TYR A 753 -1.53 26.32 -0.30
CA TYR A 753 -2.99 26.28 -0.19
C TYR A 753 -3.65 27.18 -1.23
N ASP A 754 -4.77 26.71 -1.76
CA ASP A 754 -5.61 27.48 -2.68
C ASP A 754 -6.48 28.43 -1.86
N LYS A 755 -5.97 29.64 -1.64
CA LYS A 755 -6.64 30.66 -0.85
C LYS A 755 -7.82 31.22 -1.63
N PRO A 756 -9.07 31.08 -1.13
CA PRO A 756 -10.23 31.67 -1.79
C PRO A 756 -10.10 33.19 -1.89
N LEU A 757 -10.52 33.73 -3.03
CA LEU A 757 -10.57 35.16 -3.29
C LEU A 757 -12.02 35.65 -3.35
N PRO A 758 -12.30 36.94 -3.03
CA PRO A 758 -13.61 37.52 -3.25
C PRO A 758 -14.03 37.41 -4.71
N SER A 759 -15.27 36.99 -4.97
CA SER A 759 -15.78 36.80 -6.34
C SER A 759 -15.71 38.06 -7.21
N SER A 760 -15.64 39.26 -6.60
CA SER A 760 -15.46 40.53 -7.30
C SER A 760 -14.13 40.66 -8.06
N THR A 761 -13.14 39.82 -7.74
CA THR A 761 -11.83 39.79 -8.42
C THR A 761 -11.89 39.08 -9.77
N GLY A 762 -12.98 38.36 -10.08
CA GLY A 762 -13.12 37.58 -11.32
C GLY A 762 -12.33 36.26 -11.31
N VAL A 763 -11.65 35.93 -10.20
CA VAL A 763 -10.96 34.66 -9.99
C VAL A 763 -11.37 34.10 -8.61
N SER A 764 -11.54 32.79 -8.51
CA SER A 764 -12.07 32.15 -7.28
C SER A 764 -11.02 31.92 -6.19
N GLU A 765 -9.75 31.77 -6.54
CA GLU A 765 -8.67 31.44 -5.62
C GLU A 765 -7.29 31.87 -6.14
N ILE A 766 -6.31 31.93 -5.22
CA ILE A 766 -4.89 32.05 -5.54
C ILE A 766 -4.09 31.02 -4.74
N ARG A 767 -3.27 30.23 -5.42
CA ARG A 767 -2.35 29.28 -4.79
C ARG A 767 -1.16 30.03 -4.20
N THR A 768 -0.99 29.96 -2.88
CA THR A 768 0.09 30.65 -2.15
C THR A 768 0.48 29.89 -0.88
N ASN A 769 1.56 30.30 -0.23
CA ASN A 769 2.01 29.73 1.04
C ASN A 769 1.17 30.31 2.20
N VAL A 770 0.22 29.53 2.72
CA VAL A 770 -0.60 29.90 3.88
C VAL A 770 -1.12 28.66 4.61
N GLY A 771 -1.11 28.72 5.94
CA GLY A 771 -1.63 27.67 6.81
C GLY A 771 -0.54 26.76 7.38
N SER A 772 -0.92 26.01 8.42
CA SER A 772 -0.04 25.08 9.12
C SER A 772 -0.83 23.93 9.73
N ILE A 773 -0.27 22.73 9.66
CA ILE A 773 -0.78 21.53 10.34
C ILE A 773 0.33 20.86 11.14
N LYS A 774 -0.04 20.11 12.18
CA LYS A 774 0.90 19.29 12.94
C LYS A 774 0.36 17.87 13.15
N ASN A 775 1.28 16.91 13.17
CA ASN A 775 1.04 15.54 13.58
C ASN A 775 2.00 15.21 14.71
N PHE A 776 1.50 14.67 15.80
CA PHE A 776 2.33 14.33 16.96
C PHE A 776 1.79 13.09 17.65
N GLY A 777 2.66 12.36 18.33
CA GLY A 777 2.27 11.05 18.82
C GLY A 777 3.37 10.23 19.45
N TRP A 778 2.97 9.04 19.86
CA TRP A 778 3.87 8.00 20.37
C TRP A 778 3.85 6.80 19.45
N GLU A 779 5.02 6.19 19.27
CA GLU A 779 5.23 4.96 18.54
C GLU A 779 5.95 3.99 19.46
N ALA A 780 5.55 2.73 19.46
CA ALA A 780 6.26 1.69 20.20
C ALA A 780 6.38 0.42 19.35
N SER A 781 7.49 -0.27 19.52
CA SER A 781 7.74 -1.59 18.96
C SER A 781 8.36 -2.46 20.05
N LEU A 782 7.85 -3.67 20.23
CA LEU A 782 8.30 -4.64 21.20
C LEU A 782 8.48 -5.97 20.47
N GLN A 783 9.58 -6.65 20.74
CA GLN A 783 9.88 -7.97 20.21
C GLN A 783 10.42 -8.84 21.33
N SER A 784 9.82 -10.00 21.53
CA SER A 784 10.26 -10.98 22.52
C SER A 784 10.67 -12.29 21.85
N THR A 785 11.76 -12.85 22.35
CA THR A 785 12.17 -14.24 22.12
C THR A 785 11.75 -15.03 23.34
N ILE A 786 10.59 -15.67 23.28
CA ILE A 786 9.97 -16.34 24.43
C ILE A 786 10.64 -17.68 24.68
N PHE A 787 10.90 -18.44 23.62
CA PHE A 787 11.73 -19.64 23.66
C PHE A 787 12.72 -19.65 22.49
N ASN A 788 13.94 -20.08 22.75
CA ASN A 788 14.94 -20.32 21.72
C ASN A 788 15.78 -21.53 22.10
N THR A 789 15.43 -22.69 21.53
CA THR A 789 16.14 -23.96 21.70
C THR A 789 16.36 -24.58 20.32
N ASP A 790 17.22 -25.58 20.22
CA ASP A 790 17.51 -26.25 18.95
C ASP A 790 16.26 -26.84 18.26
N GLU A 791 15.30 -27.32 19.06
CA GLU A 791 14.07 -27.93 18.55
C GLU A 791 12.87 -26.99 18.54
N PHE A 792 12.85 -25.95 19.37
CA PHE A 792 11.70 -25.07 19.53
C PHE A 792 12.10 -23.60 19.65
N THR A 793 11.57 -22.78 18.75
CA THR A 793 11.71 -21.32 18.77
C THR A 793 10.32 -20.69 18.82
N TRP A 794 10.11 -19.73 19.70
CA TRP A 794 8.92 -18.89 19.71
C TRP A 794 9.33 -17.43 19.88
N THR A 795 8.98 -16.61 18.89
CA THR A 795 9.10 -15.16 18.96
C THR A 795 7.74 -14.49 18.78
N ALA A 796 7.55 -13.35 19.43
CA ALA A 796 6.34 -12.55 19.33
C ALA A 796 6.68 -11.07 19.32
N GLY A 797 6.04 -10.31 18.44
CA GLY A 797 6.23 -8.87 18.28
C GLY A 797 4.91 -8.11 18.36
N LEU A 798 4.96 -6.90 18.90
CA LEU A 798 3.86 -5.96 18.97
C LEU A 798 4.38 -4.58 18.59
N ASN A 799 3.74 -3.92 17.63
CA ASN A 799 3.99 -2.53 17.33
C ASN A 799 2.68 -1.76 17.27
N PHE A 800 2.71 -0.48 17.69
CA PHE A 800 1.55 0.39 17.64
C PHE A 800 1.93 1.87 17.55
N SER A 801 0.95 2.68 17.19
CA SER A 801 1.09 4.11 17.01
C SER A 801 -0.15 4.83 17.54
N LEU A 802 0.10 5.92 18.25
CA LEU A 802 -0.90 6.85 18.80
C LEU A 802 -0.65 8.20 18.14
N ILE A 803 -1.40 8.54 17.10
CA ILE A 803 -1.15 9.74 16.28
C ILE A 803 -2.33 10.69 16.38
N LYS A 804 -2.04 11.96 16.71
CA LYS A 804 -3.01 13.06 16.62
C LYS A 804 -2.62 14.00 15.49
N ASN A 805 -3.64 14.55 14.83
CA ASN A 805 -3.51 15.56 13.79
C ASN A 805 -4.25 16.83 14.24
N GLU A 806 -3.65 17.99 13.99
CA GLU A 806 -4.24 19.27 14.37
C GLU A 806 -3.90 20.34 13.33
N ILE A 807 -4.91 21.14 12.97
CA ILE A 807 -4.76 22.35 12.18
C ILE A 807 -4.29 23.47 13.11
N VAL A 808 -3.15 24.06 12.81
CA VAL A 808 -2.52 25.11 13.63
C VAL A 808 -2.85 26.50 13.11
N GLU A 809 -2.97 26.66 11.79
CA GLU A 809 -3.24 27.94 11.15
C GLU A 809 -4.03 27.73 9.84
N LEU A 810 -5.01 28.60 9.59
CA LEU A 810 -5.84 28.66 8.38
C LEU A 810 -6.03 30.11 7.93
N THR A 811 -6.53 30.28 6.70
CA THR A 811 -6.88 31.59 6.14
C THR A 811 -8.09 32.25 6.81
N GLN A 812 -8.88 31.47 7.55
CA GLN A 812 -10.08 31.88 8.28
C GLN A 812 -10.23 31.00 9.52
N ASP A 813 -10.98 31.46 10.53
CA ASP A 813 -11.09 30.78 11.83
C ASP A 813 -11.62 29.35 11.71
N GLU A 814 -12.65 29.16 10.86
CA GLU A 814 -13.20 27.86 10.54
C GLU A 814 -13.97 27.86 9.21
N PHE A 815 -14.11 26.69 8.60
CA PHE A 815 -15.07 26.41 7.53
C PHE A 815 -15.42 24.93 7.42
N ILE A 816 -16.52 24.67 6.73
CA ILE A 816 -17.03 23.31 6.49
C ILE A 816 -16.41 22.79 5.19
N ASN A 817 -15.73 21.64 5.29
CA ASN A 817 -15.19 20.92 4.16
C ASN A 817 -15.92 19.56 4.04
N GLY A 818 -17.00 19.54 3.25
CA GLY A 818 -17.82 18.35 3.05
C GLY A 818 -18.50 17.89 4.35
N SER A 819 -18.05 16.76 4.91
CA SER A 819 -18.53 16.21 6.19
C SER A 819 -17.66 16.60 7.39
N LYS A 820 -16.68 17.48 7.18
CA LYS A 820 -15.63 17.83 8.14
C LYS A 820 -15.70 19.31 8.51
N LEU A 821 -15.23 19.64 9.71
CA LEU A 821 -14.99 21.02 10.14
C LEU A 821 -13.49 21.27 10.18
N TRP A 822 -13.02 22.17 9.33
CA TRP A 822 -11.66 22.67 9.42
C TRP A 822 -11.65 23.91 10.28
N LYS A 823 -11.06 23.77 11.46
CA LYS A 823 -10.98 24.80 12.50
C LYS A 823 -9.61 24.71 13.17
N VAL A 824 -9.05 25.86 13.56
CA VAL A 824 -7.79 25.88 14.33
C VAL A 824 -7.99 25.12 15.65
N GLY A 825 -7.11 24.14 15.91
CA GLY A 825 -7.19 23.25 17.07
C GLY A 825 -7.90 21.90 16.80
N ASN A 826 -8.59 21.75 15.67
CA ASN A 826 -9.26 20.52 15.25
C ASN A 826 -8.39 19.70 14.30
N SER A 827 -8.72 18.42 14.13
CA SER A 827 -8.13 17.59 13.08
C SER A 827 -8.74 17.91 11.71
N ILE A 828 -7.97 17.68 10.64
CA ILE A 828 -8.48 17.75 9.25
C ILE A 828 -9.63 16.77 8.96
N TYR A 829 -9.84 15.77 9.83
CA TYR A 829 -10.85 14.73 9.68
C TYR A 829 -11.85 14.62 10.84
N ASP A 830 -12.01 15.69 11.63
CA ASP A 830 -13.12 15.77 12.59
C ASP A 830 -14.46 15.90 11.86
N PHE A 831 -15.39 14.99 12.13
CA PHE A 831 -16.73 15.00 11.56
C PHE A 831 -17.54 16.16 12.10
N TYR A 832 -18.24 16.86 11.20
CA TYR A 832 -19.17 17.93 11.53
C TYR A 832 -20.47 17.74 10.75
N ILE A 833 -21.41 17.03 11.37
CA ILE A 833 -22.64 16.54 10.77
C ILE A 833 -23.80 16.71 11.76
N ARG A 834 -25.03 16.54 11.29
CA ARG A 834 -26.23 16.66 12.15
C ARG A 834 -26.38 15.44 13.04
N ASP A 835 -26.80 15.65 14.29
CA ASP A 835 -27.04 14.56 15.22
C ASP A 835 -28.46 14.01 15.05
N TRP A 836 -28.56 12.69 14.86
CA TRP A 836 -29.84 11.97 14.86
C TRP A 836 -30.39 11.81 16.27
N ALA A 837 -31.65 12.19 16.46
CA ALA A 837 -32.35 12.12 17.75
C ALA A 837 -33.28 10.89 17.86
N GLY A 838 -33.42 10.09 16.80
CA GLY A 838 -34.31 8.94 16.76
C GLY A 838 -35.53 9.15 15.87
N VAL A 839 -36.50 8.25 16.03
CA VAL A 839 -37.80 8.30 15.37
C VAL A 839 -38.83 8.79 16.38
N ASP A 840 -39.69 9.73 16.00
CA ASP A 840 -40.81 10.14 16.85
C ASP A 840 -41.84 9.00 16.92
N PRO A 841 -42.12 8.40 18.09
CA PRO A 841 -43.09 7.32 18.19
C PRO A 841 -44.51 7.75 17.81
N ALA A 842 -44.84 9.05 17.88
CA ALA A 842 -46.18 9.55 17.62
C ALA A 842 -46.55 9.54 16.12
N ASP A 843 -45.60 9.86 15.23
CA ASP A 843 -45.85 9.97 13.78
C ASP A 843 -44.80 9.28 12.89
N GLY A 844 -43.81 8.63 13.47
CA GLY A 844 -42.80 7.85 12.76
C GLY A 844 -41.76 8.69 12.03
N ARG A 845 -41.76 10.02 12.16
CA ARG A 845 -40.79 10.87 11.44
C ARG A 845 -39.41 10.83 12.10
N GLY A 846 -38.38 10.92 11.27
CA GLY A 846 -37.01 11.13 11.71
C GLY A 846 -36.86 12.46 12.45
N MET A 847 -36.07 12.45 13.51
CA MET A 847 -35.76 13.65 14.29
C MET A 847 -34.25 13.86 14.36
N TRP A 848 -33.86 15.14 14.40
CA TRP A 848 -32.50 15.58 14.64
C TRP A 848 -32.47 16.59 15.76
N PHE A 849 -31.31 16.78 16.37
CA PHE A 849 -31.16 17.82 17.38
C PHE A 849 -30.99 19.22 16.77
N LEU A 850 -31.56 20.20 17.46
CA LEU A 850 -31.51 21.62 17.17
C LEU A 850 -31.16 22.37 18.46
N ASP A 851 -30.10 23.17 18.40
CA ASP A 851 -29.75 24.07 19.49
C ASP A 851 -30.69 25.27 19.49
N VAL A 852 -31.17 25.65 20.68
CA VAL A 852 -31.93 26.88 20.91
C VAL A 852 -30.98 27.91 21.47
N GLU A 853 -30.80 29.00 20.73
CA GLU A 853 -29.91 30.10 21.11
C GLU A 853 -30.69 31.25 21.78
N ASP A 854 -30.05 31.93 22.73
CA ASP A 854 -30.57 33.18 23.29
C ASP A 854 -30.33 34.38 22.34
N ALA A 855 -30.70 35.59 22.76
CA ALA A 855 -30.52 36.80 21.95
C ALA A 855 -29.04 37.17 21.68
N ASN A 856 -28.09 36.56 22.39
CA ASN A 856 -26.66 36.75 22.23
C ASN A 856 -26.01 35.66 21.35
N GLY A 857 -26.77 34.62 20.97
CA GLY A 857 -26.28 33.46 20.22
C GLY A 857 -25.72 32.35 21.11
N ASP A 858 -25.96 32.39 22.43
CA ASP A 858 -25.52 31.34 23.35
C ASP A 858 -26.55 30.20 23.38
N VAL A 859 -26.09 28.95 23.23
CA VAL A 859 -26.96 27.76 23.31
C VAL A 859 -27.49 27.59 24.74
N ILE A 860 -28.81 27.69 24.90
CA ILE A 860 -29.51 27.58 26.19
C ILE A 860 -30.32 26.29 26.36
N ASP A 861 -30.64 25.61 25.25
CA ASP A 861 -31.37 24.35 25.26
C ASP A 861 -31.05 23.53 24.00
N LYS A 862 -31.30 22.22 24.04
CA LYS A 862 -31.15 21.30 22.90
C LYS A 862 -32.46 20.55 22.71
N VAL A 863 -33.19 20.91 21.65
CA VAL A 863 -34.50 20.34 21.31
C VAL A 863 -34.38 19.42 20.09
N THR A 864 -35.48 18.77 19.71
CA THR A 864 -35.55 17.97 18.48
C THR A 864 -36.37 18.68 17.41
N THR A 865 -35.91 18.64 16.17
CA THR A 865 -36.65 19.09 14.98
C THR A 865 -36.83 17.93 14.00
N LYS A 866 -37.89 17.99 13.20
CA LYS A 866 -38.14 17.10 12.05
C LYS A 866 -37.66 17.70 10.73
N SER A 867 -37.17 18.94 10.76
CA SER A 867 -36.58 19.61 9.61
C SER A 867 -35.06 19.41 9.61
N TYR A 868 -34.56 18.60 8.67
CA TYR A 868 -33.13 18.33 8.56
C TYR A 868 -32.33 19.61 8.26
N ASP A 869 -32.88 20.54 7.48
CA ASP A 869 -32.18 21.78 7.13
C ASP A 869 -32.00 22.72 8.32
N GLU A 870 -32.98 22.75 9.24
CA GLU A 870 -32.89 23.53 10.48
C GLU A 870 -31.93 22.90 11.49
N ALA A 871 -31.75 21.57 11.45
CA ALA A 871 -30.97 20.85 12.46
C ALA A 871 -29.51 21.33 12.56
N THR A 872 -29.04 21.42 13.80
CA THR A 872 -27.69 21.86 14.14
C THR A 872 -26.65 20.78 13.81
N ARG A 873 -25.48 21.20 13.33
CA ARG A 873 -24.32 20.31 13.13
C ARG A 873 -23.47 20.28 14.40
N TYR A 874 -22.98 19.10 14.77
CA TYR A 874 -22.12 18.89 15.92
C TYR A 874 -20.82 18.19 15.51
N GLN A 875 -19.78 18.40 16.30
CA GLN A 875 -18.53 17.66 16.17
C GLN A 875 -18.74 16.22 16.67
N ASN A 876 -18.46 15.24 15.81
CA ASN A 876 -18.87 13.85 16.02
C ASN A 876 -17.69 12.86 16.03
N GLY A 877 -16.54 13.28 16.59
CA GLY A 877 -15.32 12.49 16.58
C GLY A 877 -14.59 12.54 15.22
N THR A 878 -13.63 11.64 15.01
CA THR A 878 -12.69 11.71 13.88
C THR A 878 -12.55 10.37 13.18
N SER A 879 -12.19 10.38 11.89
CA SER A 879 -11.84 9.15 11.16
C SER A 879 -10.39 8.69 11.36
N ILE A 880 -9.59 9.44 12.13
CA ILE A 880 -8.24 9.04 12.49
C ILE A 880 -8.31 8.10 13.71
N PRO A 881 -7.78 6.87 13.64
CA PRO A 881 -7.79 5.97 14.79
C PRO A 881 -6.93 6.48 15.94
N ASP A 882 -7.42 6.27 17.17
CA ASP A 882 -6.68 6.57 18.39
C ASP A 882 -5.42 5.70 18.50
N ILE A 883 -5.52 4.44 18.09
CA ILE A 883 -4.44 3.48 18.05
C ILE A 883 -4.54 2.57 16.83
N PHE A 884 -3.41 2.34 16.17
CA PHE A 884 -3.28 1.33 15.12
C PHE A 884 -1.91 0.66 15.18
N GLY A 885 -1.81 -0.56 14.67
CA GLY A 885 -0.57 -1.33 14.79
C GLY A 885 -0.68 -2.74 14.24
N GLY A 886 0.25 -3.59 14.65
CA GLY A 886 0.22 -5.00 14.32
C GLY A 886 0.93 -5.87 15.35
N PHE A 887 0.57 -7.15 15.30
CA PHE A 887 1.15 -8.19 16.13
C PHE A 887 1.69 -9.30 15.22
N THR A 888 2.90 -9.76 15.52
CA THR A 888 3.56 -10.84 14.80
C THR A 888 3.88 -11.98 15.75
N THR A 889 3.79 -13.22 15.28
CA THR A 889 4.39 -14.33 16.00
C THR A 889 4.97 -15.36 15.05
N PHE A 890 6.14 -15.89 15.42
CA PHE A 890 6.81 -16.95 14.72
C PHE A 890 7.05 -18.11 15.69
N LEU A 891 6.65 -19.30 15.27
CA LEU A 891 6.80 -20.55 16.00
C LEU A 891 7.55 -21.52 15.09
N LYS A 892 8.63 -22.12 15.57
CA LYS A 892 9.34 -23.20 14.90
C LYS A 892 9.37 -24.40 15.84
N TYR A 893 8.96 -25.55 15.34
CA TYR A 893 9.13 -26.83 16.02
C TYR A 893 9.79 -27.82 15.05
N LYS A 894 11.06 -28.11 15.28
CA LYS A 894 11.92 -28.93 14.41
C LYS A 894 11.90 -28.39 12.97
N GLN A 895 11.33 -29.16 12.04
CA GLN A 895 11.23 -28.84 10.62
C GLN A 895 9.99 -28.00 10.29
N PHE A 896 9.04 -27.88 11.21
CA PHE A 896 7.82 -27.11 11.04
C PHE A 896 8.02 -25.66 11.47
N ASP A 897 7.42 -24.75 10.72
CA ASP A 897 7.37 -23.33 11.03
C ASP A 897 5.96 -22.77 10.85
N LEU A 898 5.58 -21.81 11.69
CA LEU A 898 4.31 -21.10 11.66
C LEU A 898 4.58 -19.61 11.86
N ASN A 899 4.14 -18.80 10.92
CA ASN A 899 4.21 -17.34 10.96
C ASN A 899 2.79 -16.77 10.97
N ILE A 900 2.53 -15.82 11.85
CA ILE A 900 1.25 -15.11 11.97
C ILE A 900 1.54 -13.62 11.99
N LEU A 901 0.80 -12.85 11.19
CA LEU A 901 0.78 -11.39 11.23
C LEU A 901 -0.67 -10.92 11.31
N THR A 902 -0.96 -10.08 12.31
CA THR A 902 -2.24 -9.38 12.44
C THR A 902 -2.03 -7.86 12.40
N ASN A 903 -3.00 -7.13 11.88
CA ASN A 903 -3.09 -5.69 12.07
C ASN A 903 -4.37 -5.33 12.84
N PHE A 904 -4.36 -4.18 13.51
CA PHE A 904 -5.51 -3.68 14.25
C PHE A 904 -5.60 -2.15 14.17
N SER A 905 -6.81 -1.65 14.36
CA SER A 905 -7.14 -0.22 14.40
C SER A 905 -8.33 -0.02 15.33
N PHE A 906 -8.24 0.94 16.25
CA PHE A 906 -9.31 1.24 17.21
C PHE A 906 -9.49 2.75 17.40
N GLY A 907 -10.74 3.17 17.69
CA GLY A 907 -11.14 4.55 18.01
C GLY A 907 -11.49 5.42 16.80
N ALA A 908 -11.47 4.87 15.58
CA ALA A 908 -11.84 5.61 14.37
C ALA A 908 -13.37 5.60 14.16
N LYS A 909 -13.91 6.70 13.64
CA LYS A 909 -15.28 6.78 13.14
C LYS A 909 -15.33 6.63 11.62
N LEU A 910 -16.40 6.00 11.12
CA LEU A 910 -16.70 5.87 9.71
C LEU A 910 -18.13 6.31 9.45
N LEU A 911 -18.33 7.15 8.43
CA LEU A 911 -19.65 7.51 7.93
C LEU A 911 -19.97 6.58 6.75
N ASP A 912 -20.88 5.64 6.96
CA ASP A 912 -21.29 4.66 5.98
C ASP A 912 -22.36 5.22 5.05
N THR A 913 -21.90 5.79 3.93
CA THR A 913 -22.77 6.34 2.90
C THR A 913 -23.36 5.27 1.99
N ASP A 914 -22.78 4.06 1.96
CA ASP A 914 -23.25 2.96 1.15
C ASP A 914 -24.53 2.40 1.81
N TYR A 915 -24.48 2.13 3.11
CA TYR A 915 -25.65 1.76 3.93
C TYR A 915 -26.73 2.86 3.94
N SER A 916 -26.32 4.13 4.04
CA SER A 916 -27.25 5.26 3.95
C SER A 916 -28.06 5.24 2.65
N GLY A 917 -27.45 4.84 1.53
CA GLY A 917 -28.14 4.67 0.25
C GLY A 917 -29.12 3.50 0.25
N LEU A 918 -28.78 2.39 0.91
CA LEU A 918 -29.59 1.17 0.97
C LEU A 918 -30.78 1.23 1.93
N ILE A 919 -30.71 2.08 2.97
CA ILE A 919 -31.88 2.36 3.82
C ILE A 919 -32.95 3.16 3.06
N ASN A 920 -32.59 3.75 1.90
CA ASN A 920 -33.40 4.30 0.81
C ASN A 920 -34.57 5.23 1.23
N GLN A 921 -34.69 6.38 0.57
CA GLN A 921 -35.82 7.30 0.79
C GLN A 921 -37.09 6.89 0.05
N PHE A 922 -37.06 5.78 -0.70
CA PHE A 922 -38.14 5.19 -1.51
C PHE A 922 -38.71 6.11 -2.61
N GLU A 923 -38.45 7.42 -2.60
CA GLU A 923 -38.86 8.42 -3.59
C GLU A 923 -38.53 8.04 -5.03
N ASN A 924 -37.34 7.47 -5.25
CA ASN A 924 -36.89 6.94 -6.53
C ASN A 924 -36.72 5.42 -6.39
N PRO A 925 -37.71 4.62 -6.84
CA PRO A 925 -37.61 3.17 -6.77
C PRO A 925 -36.54 2.70 -7.77
N GLY A 926 -36.05 1.48 -7.56
CA GLY A 926 -35.07 0.81 -8.40
C GLY A 926 -33.74 0.51 -7.71
N ALA A 927 -33.30 1.33 -6.75
CA ALA A 927 -32.15 0.97 -5.92
C ALA A 927 -32.46 -0.25 -5.03
N SER A 928 -31.44 -1.04 -4.71
CA SER A 928 -31.56 -2.15 -3.76
C SER A 928 -31.87 -1.62 -2.35
N ILE A 929 -32.48 -2.46 -1.51
CA ILE A 929 -32.91 -2.06 -0.16
C ILE A 929 -32.27 -2.97 0.88
N HIS A 930 -31.82 -2.38 1.99
CA HIS A 930 -31.32 -3.14 3.13
C HIS A 930 -32.45 -3.80 3.94
N PRO A 931 -32.30 -5.05 4.42
CA PRO A 931 -33.28 -5.76 5.25
C PRO A 931 -33.68 -5.03 6.54
N ASP A 932 -32.85 -4.13 7.07
CA ASP A 932 -33.18 -3.38 8.29
C ASP A 932 -34.44 -2.50 8.15
N ASN A 933 -34.87 -2.20 6.92
CA ASN A 933 -36.17 -1.56 6.67
C ASN A 933 -37.38 -2.41 7.13
N ALA A 934 -37.18 -3.69 7.44
CA ALA A 934 -38.17 -4.52 8.13
C ALA A 934 -38.52 -3.98 9.53
N ASN A 935 -37.59 -3.28 10.19
CA ASN A 935 -37.75 -2.73 11.53
C ASN A 935 -38.38 -1.34 11.55
N ARG A 936 -38.90 -0.83 10.42
CA ARG A 936 -39.53 0.50 10.31
C ARG A 936 -40.69 0.73 11.28
N TRP A 937 -40.97 1.99 11.54
CA TRP A 937 -42.16 2.42 12.27
C TRP A 937 -43.41 2.10 11.44
N GLN A 938 -44.45 1.54 12.08
CA GLN A 938 -45.69 1.17 11.39
C GLN A 938 -46.92 1.86 11.98
N ASN A 939 -46.96 2.05 13.31
CA ASN A 939 -48.11 2.58 14.03
C ASN A 939 -47.70 3.56 15.15
N PRO A 940 -48.58 4.54 15.49
CA PRO A 940 -48.36 5.41 16.64
C PRO A 940 -48.11 4.65 17.95
N GLY A 941 -46.98 4.95 18.59
CA GLY A 941 -46.48 4.28 19.79
C GLY A 941 -45.33 3.30 19.55
N ASP A 942 -45.04 2.94 18.29
CA ASP A 942 -43.92 2.06 17.96
C ASP A 942 -42.57 2.72 18.30
N ILE A 943 -41.69 1.97 18.97
CA ILE A 943 -40.34 2.42 19.31
C ILE A 943 -39.34 1.71 18.39
N THR A 944 -38.72 2.46 17.49
CA THR A 944 -37.75 1.96 16.51
C THR A 944 -36.75 3.04 16.09
N ASN A 945 -35.69 2.63 15.38
CA ASN A 945 -34.66 3.48 14.79
C ASN A 945 -34.80 3.62 13.27
N VAL A 946 -35.80 2.98 12.65
CA VAL A 946 -36.11 3.10 11.23
C VAL A 946 -37.42 3.89 11.09
N PRO A 947 -37.40 5.08 10.47
CA PRO A 947 -38.58 5.92 10.32
C PRO A 947 -39.69 5.30 9.47
N LEU A 948 -40.81 6.00 9.45
CA LEU A 948 -41.87 5.84 8.48
C LEU A 948 -41.30 5.89 7.05
N LEU A 949 -41.62 4.87 6.26
CA LEU A 949 -41.29 4.85 4.83
C LEU A 949 -42.31 5.68 4.05
N LEU A 950 -41.81 6.50 3.13
CA LEU A 950 -42.61 7.35 2.25
C LEU A 950 -42.05 7.28 0.84
N ALA A 951 -42.91 7.22 -0.18
CA ALA A 951 -42.55 7.37 -1.59
C ALA A 951 -42.25 8.85 -1.95
N SER A 952 -41.55 9.56 -1.07
CA SER A 952 -41.20 10.99 -1.17
C SER A 952 -40.06 11.29 -0.19
N ASN A 953 -39.19 12.26 -0.49
CA ASN A 953 -38.11 12.61 0.42
C ASN A 953 -38.63 13.10 1.79
N ASN A 954 -38.10 12.53 2.86
CA ASN A 954 -38.29 12.94 4.26
C ASN A 954 -36.96 12.98 5.04
N ASP A 955 -35.85 13.09 4.32
CA ASP A 955 -34.47 13.28 4.78
C ASP A 955 -33.92 12.20 5.74
N HIS A 956 -34.63 11.09 5.96
CA HIS A 956 -34.15 10.09 6.92
C HIS A 956 -32.86 9.37 6.49
N ALA A 957 -32.52 9.40 5.20
CA ALA A 957 -31.24 8.93 4.66
C ALA A 957 -30.20 10.06 4.52
N ALA A 958 -30.49 11.27 5.00
CA ALA A 958 -29.56 12.38 4.92
C ALA A 958 -28.39 12.19 5.91
N ARG A 959 -27.24 12.76 5.53
CA ARG A 959 -25.97 12.67 6.28
C ARG A 959 -26.14 13.11 7.74
N SER A 960 -26.07 12.15 8.66
CA SER A 960 -26.20 12.40 10.09
C SER A 960 -25.45 11.35 10.91
N SER A 961 -25.38 11.56 12.23
CA SER A 961 -24.79 10.58 13.15
C SER A 961 -25.48 9.22 13.13
N ARG A 962 -26.69 9.10 12.53
CA ARG A 962 -27.37 7.81 12.26
C ARG A 962 -26.50 6.83 11.49
N PHE A 963 -25.67 7.34 10.59
CA PHE A 963 -24.80 6.54 9.70
C PHE A 963 -23.33 6.59 10.12
N LEU A 964 -23.03 7.19 11.27
CA LEU A 964 -21.68 7.29 11.79
C LEU A 964 -21.44 6.14 12.79
N VAL A 965 -20.59 5.20 12.39
CA VAL A 965 -20.30 3.98 13.15
C VAL A 965 -18.85 3.97 13.65
N ASP A 966 -18.59 3.16 14.66
CA ASP A 966 -17.22 2.81 15.05
C ASP A 966 -16.59 1.92 13.98
N ASN A 967 -15.33 2.17 13.63
CA ASN A 967 -14.56 1.41 12.65
C ASN A 967 -13.37 0.70 13.30
N ASP A 968 -13.68 -0.11 14.31
CA ASP A 968 -12.74 -0.89 15.09
C ASP A 968 -12.55 -2.26 14.44
N TYR A 969 -11.31 -2.69 14.24
CA TYR A 969 -11.05 -4.01 13.68
C TYR A 969 -9.72 -4.63 14.10
N ILE A 970 -9.68 -5.96 14.02
CA ILE A 970 -8.47 -6.80 14.00
C ILE A 970 -8.57 -7.70 12.78
N ARG A 971 -7.51 -7.76 11.97
CA ARG A 971 -7.45 -8.63 10.79
C ARG A 971 -6.20 -9.51 10.81
N LEU A 972 -6.39 -10.79 10.53
CA LEU A 972 -5.32 -11.76 10.30
C LEU A 972 -4.79 -11.57 8.88
N LYS A 973 -3.74 -10.75 8.76
CA LYS A 973 -3.14 -10.35 7.48
C LYS A 973 -2.42 -11.48 6.79
N SER A 974 -1.66 -12.28 7.55
CA SER A 974 -0.97 -13.45 7.01
C SER A 974 -0.89 -14.58 8.06
N LEU A 975 -1.05 -15.81 7.56
CA LEU A 975 -0.82 -17.06 8.24
C LEU A 975 -0.02 -17.99 7.31
N THR A 976 1.22 -18.30 7.65
CA THR A 976 2.07 -19.21 6.86
C THR A 976 2.50 -20.40 7.70
N PHE A 977 2.18 -21.61 7.24
CA PHE A 977 2.64 -22.86 7.82
C PHE A 977 3.60 -23.57 6.84
N GLY A 978 4.82 -23.85 7.27
CA GLY A 978 5.88 -24.43 6.46
C GLY A 978 6.45 -25.72 7.03
N TYR A 979 7.01 -26.54 6.13
CA TYR A 979 7.83 -27.69 6.46
C TYR A 979 9.12 -27.66 5.64
N ASN A 980 10.25 -27.62 6.34
CA ASN A 980 11.59 -27.60 5.76
C ASN A 980 12.20 -28.99 5.80
N PHE A 981 12.50 -29.57 4.64
CA PHE A 981 13.08 -30.90 4.59
C PHE A 981 14.53 -30.90 5.10
N PRO A 982 14.94 -31.93 5.87
CA PRO A 982 16.33 -32.04 6.33
C PRO A 982 17.33 -32.13 5.17
N SER A 983 18.35 -31.28 5.17
CA SER A 983 19.38 -31.19 4.12
C SER A 983 20.08 -32.53 3.84
N ASN A 984 20.32 -33.33 4.87
CA ASN A 984 20.94 -34.65 4.74
C ASN A 984 20.17 -35.60 3.81
N ALA A 985 18.84 -35.49 3.77
CA ALA A 985 17.98 -36.29 2.90
C ALA A 985 17.99 -35.79 1.44
N LEU A 986 18.24 -34.49 1.23
CA LEU A 986 18.18 -33.82 -0.07
C LEU A 986 19.50 -33.86 -0.84
N SER A 987 20.63 -33.88 -0.13
CA SER A 987 21.99 -33.85 -0.72
C SER A 987 22.24 -34.91 -1.82
N ARG A 988 21.59 -36.08 -1.71
CA ARG A 988 21.68 -37.17 -2.70
C ARG A 988 21.11 -36.83 -4.07
N TYR A 989 20.27 -35.80 -4.14
CA TYR A 989 19.59 -35.34 -5.35
C TYR A 989 20.14 -34.01 -5.89
N GLY A 990 21.23 -33.49 -5.30
CA GLY A 990 21.78 -32.19 -5.67
C GLY A 990 20.89 -31.01 -5.27
N ILE A 991 20.00 -31.21 -4.30
CA ILE A 991 19.09 -30.18 -3.77
C ILE A 991 19.65 -29.73 -2.41
N SER A 992 19.87 -28.42 -2.26
CA SER A 992 20.36 -27.83 -1.02
C SER A 992 19.22 -27.44 -0.06
N LYS A 993 18.04 -27.07 -0.60
CA LYS A 993 16.84 -26.75 0.19
C LYS A 993 15.56 -27.21 -0.52
N LEU A 994 14.64 -27.78 0.25
CA LEU A 994 13.26 -28.03 -0.14
C LEU A 994 12.34 -27.57 0.98
N ARG A 995 11.40 -26.67 0.69
CA ARG A 995 10.35 -26.24 1.60
C ARG A 995 8.99 -26.37 0.93
N LEU A 996 8.04 -26.98 1.63
CA LEU A 996 6.62 -26.94 1.29
C LEU A 996 5.92 -26.02 2.29
N PHE A 997 4.99 -25.21 1.82
CA PHE A 997 4.23 -24.33 2.70
C PHE A 997 2.80 -24.12 2.23
N LEU A 998 1.93 -23.84 3.19
CA LEU A 998 0.58 -23.34 3.01
C LEU A 998 0.56 -21.92 3.56
N GLN A 999 -0.03 -21.00 2.82
CA GLN A 999 -0.10 -19.60 3.18
C GLN A 999 -1.53 -19.10 3.00
N ALA A 1000 -1.96 -18.21 3.89
CA ALA A 1000 -3.28 -17.67 3.88
C ALA A 1000 -3.25 -16.19 4.27
N ASP A 1001 -3.74 -15.31 3.40
CA ASP A 1001 -3.76 -13.86 3.59
C ASP A 1001 -5.20 -13.35 3.77
N ASN A 1002 -5.37 -12.37 4.66
CA ASN A 1002 -6.67 -11.74 5.01
C ASN A 1002 -7.79 -12.73 5.40
N ILE A 1003 -7.48 -13.91 5.93
CA ILE A 1003 -8.49 -14.97 6.11
C ILE A 1003 -9.55 -14.70 7.19
N LEU A 1004 -9.27 -13.82 8.16
CA LEU A 1004 -10.18 -13.51 9.27
C LEU A 1004 -10.13 -12.00 9.56
N THR A 1005 -11.31 -11.38 9.64
CA THR A 1005 -11.49 -9.98 10.05
C THR A 1005 -12.56 -9.92 11.12
N TRP A 1006 -12.19 -9.43 12.31
CA TRP A 1006 -13.14 -9.04 13.35
C TRP A 1006 -13.33 -7.54 13.27
N GLN A 1007 -14.57 -7.10 13.12
CA GLN A 1007 -14.91 -5.69 12.92
C GLN A 1007 -16.19 -5.31 13.65
N SER A 1008 -16.28 -4.04 14.07
CA SER A 1008 -17.46 -3.47 14.71
C SER A 1008 -18.66 -3.32 13.77
N HIS A 1009 -18.41 -3.05 12.49
CA HIS A 1009 -19.44 -2.82 11.47
C HIS A 1009 -19.32 -3.80 10.31
N LYS A 1010 -20.43 -4.44 9.90
CA LYS A 1010 -20.47 -5.47 8.84
C LYS A 1010 -21.01 -4.91 7.53
N GLY A 1011 -20.80 -5.65 6.43
CA GLY A 1011 -21.24 -5.28 5.08
C GLY A 1011 -20.22 -4.45 4.29
N ILE A 1012 -19.12 -4.06 4.94
CA ILE A 1012 -18.01 -3.33 4.34
C ILE A 1012 -16.67 -3.87 4.84
N ASP A 1013 -15.61 -3.62 4.07
CA ASP A 1013 -14.22 -3.77 4.51
C ASP A 1013 -13.89 -2.64 5.51
N PRO A 1014 -13.23 -2.87 6.65
CA PRO A 1014 -12.97 -1.80 7.62
C PRO A 1014 -11.76 -0.94 7.20
N GLU A 1015 -10.98 -1.35 6.19
CA GLU A 1015 -9.89 -0.54 5.62
C GLU A 1015 -10.42 0.47 4.60
N GLN A 1016 -11.16 1.46 5.11
CA GLN A 1016 -11.80 2.54 4.35
C GLN A 1016 -10.90 3.76 4.15
N ALA A 1017 -11.34 4.69 3.30
CA ALA A 1017 -10.63 5.93 3.00
C ALA A 1017 -10.29 6.73 4.28
N PHE A 1018 -9.15 7.44 4.30
CA PHE A 1018 -8.69 8.19 5.48
C PHE A 1018 -9.67 9.27 5.95
N ASN A 1019 -10.52 9.78 5.07
CA ASN A 1019 -11.58 10.74 5.40
C ASN A 1019 -12.80 10.10 6.08
N GLY A 1020 -12.79 8.78 6.30
CA GLY A 1020 -13.85 8.02 6.95
C GLY A 1020 -15.16 8.02 6.16
N LEU A 1021 -15.11 8.05 4.83
CA LEU A 1021 -16.29 7.88 3.97
C LEU A 1021 -16.17 6.56 3.21
N THR A 1022 -17.28 5.83 3.10
CA THR A 1022 -17.42 4.73 2.15
C THR A 1022 -17.64 5.27 0.73
N ASN A 1023 -17.50 4.42 -0.28
CA ASN A 1023 -17.67 4.78 -1.70
C ASN A 1023 -17.82 3.55 -2.60
N ASN A 1024 -18.66 2.60 -2.18
CA ASN A 1024 -18.98 1.39 -2.94
C ASN A 1024 -17.71 0.63 -3.39
N ARG A 1025 -16.72 0.48 -2.52
CA ARG A 1025 -15.45 -0.19 -2.89
C ARG A 1025 -15.61 -1.70 -2.85
N SER A 1026 -14.98 -2.39 -3.81
CA SER A 1026 -14.89 -3.85 -3.73
C SER A 1026 -14.06 -4.27 -2.50
N PRO A 1027 -14.50 -5.29 -1.73
CA PRO A 1027 -13.74 -5.81 -0.61
C PRO A 1027 -12.37 -6.32 -1.03
N LEU A 1028 -11.39 -6.29 -0.12
CA LEU A 1028 -10.08 -6.92 -0.39
C LEU A 1028 -10.23 -8.43 -0.59
N SER A 1029 -9.30 -9.09 -1.28
CA SER A 1029 -9.32 -10.55 -1.40
C SER A 1029 -8.63 -11.23 -0.21
N ARG A 1030 -9.24 -12.29 0.31
CA ARG A 1030 -8.58 -13.33 1.10
C ARG A 1030 -8.04 -14.38 0.13
N THR A 1031 -6.83 -14.89 0.38
CA THR A 1031 -6.13 -15.80 -0.53
C THR A 1031 -5.56 -16.97 0.24
N ILE A 1032 -5.75 -18.19 -0.26
CA ILE A 1032 -5.14 -19.40 0.28
C ILE A 1032 -4.29 -20.03 -0.81
N THR A 1033 -3.02 -20.29 -0.51
CA THR A 1033 -2.01 -20.73 -1.47
C THR A 1033 -1.21 -21.89 -0.91
N SER A 1034 -0.91 -22.85 -1.77
CA SER A 1034 0.16 -23.82 -1.53
C SER A 1034 1.39 -23.42 -2.33
N GLY A 1035 2.55 -23.56 -1.73
CA GLY A 1035 3.81 -23.24 -2.40
C GLY A 1035 4.93 -24.20 -2.09
N VAL A 1036 5.92 -24.17 -2.99
CA VAL A 1036 7.15 -24.95 -2.90
C VAL A 1036 8.35 -24.07 -3.24
N ILE A 1037 9.44 -24.27 -2.51
CA ILE A 1037 10.75 -23.67 -2.79
C ILE A 1037 11.76 -24.79 -2.96
N PHE A 1038 12.48 -24.76 -4.08
CA PHE A 1038 13.67 -25.57 -4.34
C PHE A 1038 14.90 -24.68 -4.41
N GLU A 1039 15.99 -25.12 -3.83
CA GLU A 1039 17.32 -24.52 -4.00
C GLU A 1039 18.29 -25.62 -4.43
N PHE A 1040 19.12 -25.31 -5.43
CA PHE A 1040 20.20 -26.13 -5.95
C PHE A 1040 21.54 -25.50 -5.61
#